data_AF-A0A2X4ULS1-F1
#
_entry.id   AF-A0A2X4ULS1-F1
#
_cell.length_a   1.000
_cell.length_b   1.000
_cell.length_c   1.000
_cell.angle_alpha   90.00
_cell.angle_beta   90.00
_cell.angle_gamma   90.00
#
_symmetry.space_group_name_H-M   'P 1'
#
loop_
_entity.id
_entity.type
_entity.pdbx_description
1 polymer ?
#
loop_
_entity_poly.entity_id
_entity_poly.type
_entity_poly.pdbx_seq_one_letter_code
_entity_poly.pdbx_strand_id
1 'polypeptide(L)'
;MPTFVQHGDIHLMAMENLMPFIVGIVGVIIFILGAFGLFKAFYVKVPQGTALIVNDTSTQPKVYFTGALVYPVIHKKEFMRISLLTLEVDRRGKDGLICKDNLRADITVAFYLRVNETTEDVLKVAKSIGVDRASDHQAVSELFNAKFSEALKTVGKQFELSKLFEDRQNFRNRIVDVIGEDLNGYALEDVAIDYLEQTPKNSLDPNNIFDAEGIRKITEITAIHNIETNQKERDQELAIQKKNVETREASLALERQQADAEARQQREIESIRAREAAETLKVKEEERLKAEQARIHTQQEIEIREENRLREVEVAQQNRTRAVTIEIEKVTRAKDLEVVSREREVELQRIEKEKALEEERKNIANVIRERVAVEKTVAQEEERIKEVRLVSDADRQKQVTVIHAQAEAEQELVRQVKQAEADESSAKFKALEISTMAQAELEAAAKQAEAKKRMAEGIEAEQAALGLAEARVRQAQAEAEEKEGLVQANVTAEKLLAEARGTQEKGLAQARVMEAQAAATQKQGLADAKILEEKLSAQARGDEQQANANEKLGLADAKILEEKLSAQARGEGQLGSAQAEVIRQRLKAEADGLTDKFTAMGNLNDTARDHEEFRMRLEKHFEQAMAEIAANKEIAREQAEVLASALSKTNIDIVGGDGSFFNTFSKALSVGKAINGVVEKSPLVQNVVDKLLSGKDGQKLDLDALLQNPEVQALIKQFGASKTLPAVSNSRSVSEE
;
A
#
# COMPACT_ATOMS: atom_id res chain seq x y z
N MET A 1 -39.71 50.53 140.10
CA MET A 1 -40.02 51.27 138.84
C MET A 1 -38.84 52.18 138.54
N PRO A 2 -38.49 52.47 137.27
CA PRO A 2 -38.65 51.71 136.02
C PRO A 2 -37.26 51.12 135.59
N THR A 3 -36.97 50.45 134.47
CA THR A 3 -37.70 49.58 133.51
C THR A 3 -36.67 48.64 132.84
N PHE A 4 -37.10 47.52 132.28
CA PHE A 4 -36.32 46.71 131.32
C PHE A 4 -36.49 47.24 129.89
N VAL A 5 -35.53 46.97 129.00
CA VAL A 5 -35.68 46.09 127.80
C VAL A 5 -34.38 46.01 126.98
N GLN A 6 -34.19 44.86 126.33
CA GLN A 6 -33.04 44.38 125.53
C GLN A 6 -32.85 45.11 124.18
N HIS A 7 -31.61 45.32 123.72
CA HIS A 7 -30.89 44.56 122.66
C HIS A 7 -31.65 44.35 121.32
N GLY A 8 -30.99 44.73 120.21
CA GLY A 8 -30.61 43.72 119.20
C GLY A 8 -31.38 43.61 117.88
N ASP A 9 -32.65 44.03 117.79
CA ASP A 9 -33.55 43.53 116.74
C ASP A 9 -33.81 44.47 115.55
N ILE A 10 -32.76 44.94 114.86
CA ILE A 10 -32.93 45.70 113.60
C ILE A 10 -32.19 45.07 112.40
N HIS A 11 -31.11 44.32 112.62
CA HIS A 11 -30.43 43.60 111.54
C HIS A 11 -31.04 42.22 111.19
N LEU A 12 -31.91 41.66 112.05
CA LEU A 12 -32.49 40.32 111.82
C LEU A 12 -33.72 40.34 110.88
N MET A 13 -34.63 41.31 111.04
CA MET A 13 -35.88 41.40 110.26
C MET A 13 -35.67 41.59 108.75
N ALA A 14 -34.52 42.16 108.34
CA ALA A 14 -34.15 42.27 106.93
C ALA A 14 -33.77 40.91 106.32
N MET A 15 -33.27 39.95 107.12
CA MET A 15 -32.91 38.61 106.64
C MET A 15 -34.07 37.62 106.70
N GLU A 16 -34.99 37.73 107.67
CA GLU A 16 -36.18 36.86 107.74
C GLU A 16 -37.08 36.97 106.50
N ASN A 17 -37.25 38.18 105.94
CA ASN A 17 -38.03 38.37 104.71
C ASN A 17 -37.23 38.05 103.43
N LEU A 18 -35.89 38.05 103.49
CA LEU A 18 -35.02 37.74 102.35
C LEU A 18 -34.85 36.23 102.15
N MET A 19 -34.76 35.47 103.24
CA MET A 19 -34.62 34.00 103.24
C MET A 19 -35.68 33.26 102.42
N PRO A 20 -37.01 33.47 102.59
CA PRO A 20 -38.01 32.78 101.77
C PRO A 20 -37.94 33.20 100.29
N PHE A 21 -37.53 34.44 100.01
CA PHE A 21 -37.36 34.93 98.63
C PHE A 21 -36.14 34.28 97.95
N ILE A 22 -35.02 34.12 98.69
CA ILE A 22 -33.83 33.40 98.23
C ILE A 22 -34.13 31.91 98.04
N VAL A 23 -34.82 31.27 98.98
CA VAL A 23 -35.24 29.85 98.85
C VAL A 23 -36.20 29.67 97.66
N GLY A 24 -37.11 30.61 97.42
CA GLY A 24 -37.97 30.63 96.23
C GLY A 24 -37.16 30.74 94.93
N ILE A 25 -36.23 31.69 94.85
CA ILE A 25 -35.33 31.86 93.69
C ILE A 25 -34.47 30.62 93.46
N VAL A 26 -33.87 30.06 94.50
CA VAL A 26 -33.05 28.83 94.41
C VAL A 26 -33.92 27.64 93.99
N GLY A 27 -35.14 27.52 94.49
CA GLY A 27 -36.10 26.49 94.06
C GLY A 27 -36.48 26.62 92.58
N VAL A 28 -36.72 27.84 92.10
CA VAL A 28 -36.98 28.13 90.67
C VAL A 28 -35.74 27.83 89.82
N ILE A 29 -34.53 28.17 90.27
CA ILE A 29 -33.28 27.84 89.56
C ILE A 29 -33.07 26.32 89.49
N ILE A 30 -33.30 25.58 90.59
CA ILE A 30 -33.22 24.12 90.61
C ILE A 30 -34.27 23.50 89.68
N PHE A 31 -35.49 24.03 89.65
CA PHE A 31 -36.53 23.58 88.73
C PHE A 31 -36.15 23.83 87.26
N ILE A 32 -35.60 25.01 86.92
CA ILE A 32 -35.13 25.33 85.58
C ILE A 32 -33.95 24.44 85.17
N LEU A 33 -32.98 24.22 86.05
CA LEU A 33 -31.85 23.31 85.80
C LEU A 33 -32.31 21.85 85.66
N GLY A 34 -33.29 21.43 86.45
CA GLY A 34 -33.95 20.12 86.34
C GLY A 34 -34.67 19.96 84.99
N ALA A 35 -35.43 20.97 84.57
CA ALA A 35 -36.10 21.00 83.27
C ALA A 35 -35.11 21.00 82.09
N PHE A 36 -34.00 21.74 82.18
CA PHE A 36 -32.90 21.70 81.21
C PHE A 36 -32.22 20.33 81.17
N GLY A 37 -32.02 19.69 82.32
CA GLY A 37 -31.51 18.32 82.43
C GLY A 37 -32.45 17.32 81.76
N LEU A 38 -33.76 17.45 82.00
CA LEU A 38 -34.79 16.62 81.37
C LEU A 38 -34.82 16.81 79.85
N PHE A 39 -34.80 18.06 79.38
CA PHE A 39 -34.76 18.38 77.96
C PHE A 39 -33.50 17.83 77.28
N LYS A 40 -32.33 17.98 77.90
CA LYS A 40 -31.06 17.39 77.43
C LYS A 40 -31.12 15.85 77.39
N ALA A 41 -31.79 15.21 78.36
CA ALA A 41 -31.92 13.75 78.41
C ALA A 41 -32.90 13.20 77.35
N PHE A 42 -33.94 13.95 76.99
CA PHE A 42 -34.95 13.54 76.02
C PHE A 42 -34.64 13.99 74.58
N TYR A 43 -33.77 14.99 74.39
CA TYR A 43 -33.38 15.44 73.06
C TYR A 43 -32.35 14.50 72.42
N VAL A 44 -32.81 13.64 71.53
CA VAL A 44 -31.98 12.68 70.79
C VAL A 44 -31.45 13.36 69.53
N LYS A 45 -30.13 13.58 69.48
CA LYS A 45 -29.41 14.02 68.27
C LYS A 45 -29.26 12.85 67.30
N VAL A 46 -29.40 13.13 66.01
CA VAL A 46 -29.25 12.14 64.93
C VAL A 46 -27.85 12.30 64.31
N PRO A 47 -27.09 11.20 64.12
CA PRO A 47 -25.84 11.27 63.36
C PRO A 47 -26.13 11.44 61.86
N GLN A 48 -25.21 12.11 61.14
CA GLN A 48 -25.32 12.30 59.69
C GLN A 48 -25.44 10.96 58.94
N GLY A 49 -26.21 10.94 57.85
CA GLY A 49 -26.49 9.71 57.09
C GLY A 49 -27.43 8.72 57.81
N THR A 50 -28.16 9.16 58.83
CA THR A 50 -29.18 8.37 59.55
C THR A 50 -30.47 9.19 59.66
N ALA A 51 -31.62 8.55 59.51
CA ALA A 51 -32.93 9.10 59.85
C ALA A 51 -33.40 8.54 61.20
N LEU A 52 -33.91 9.41 62.07
CA LEU A 52 -34.60 9.01 63.31
C LEU A 52 -36.10 8.93 63.03
N ILE A 53 -36.65 7.72 63.12
CA ILE A 53 -38.08 7.46 63.05
C ILE A 53 -38.60 7.42 64.49
N VAL A 54 -39.57 8.28 64.79
CA VAL A 54 -40.24 8.36 66.10
C VAL A 54 -41.69 7.96 65.92
N ASN A 55 -42.07 6.84 66.54
CA ASN A 55 -43.46 6.45 66.68
C ASN A 55 -44.00 7.10 67.96
N ASP A 56 -44.76 8.19 67.80
CA ASP A 56 -45.51 8.84 68.86
C ASP A 56 -46.98 8.38 68.85
N THR A 57 -47.87 9.04 69.60
CA THR A 57 -49.31 8.72 69.62
C THR A 57 -50.08 9.23 68.40
N SER A 58 -49.40 9.57 67.30
CA SER A 58 -49.99 10.05 66.04
C SER A 58 -50.40 8.90 65.12
N THR A 59 -51.26 9.18 64.13
CA THR A 59 -51.69 8.22 63.12
C THR A 59 -50.57 7.80 62.15
N GLN A 60 -49.47 8.56 62.08
CA GLN A 60 -48.31 8.25 61.26
C GLN A 60 -47.01 8.57 62.04
N PRO A 61 -45.99 7.68 62.01
CA PRO A 61 -44.68 7.95 62.58
C PRO A 61 -44.01 9.16 61.92
N LYS A 62 -43.19 9.89 62.67
CA LYS A 62 -42.49 11.10 62.20
C LYS A 62 -41.02 10.80 61.97
N VAL A 63 -40.46 11.38 60.91
CA VAL A 63 -39.04 11.25 60.53
C VAL A 63 -38.31 12.56 60.86
N TYR A 64 -37.11 12.44 61.43
CA TYR A 64 -36.25 13.56 61.78
C TYR A 64 -34.80 13.28 61.37
N PHE A 65 -34.16 14.23 60.69
CA PHE A 65 -32.78 14.08 60.20
C PHE A 65 -31.71 14.75 61.10
N THR A 66 -32.11 15.68 61.97
CA THR A 66 -31.17 16.47 62.81
C THR A 66 -31.27 16.12 64.31
N GLY A 67 -32.48 16.11 64.85
CA GLY A 67 -32.73 15.79 66.26
C GLY A 67 -34.20 15.97 66.64
N ALA A 68 -34.67 15.15 67.58
CA ALA A 68 -36.05 15.19 68.06
C ALA A 68 -36.13 14.98 69.58
N LEU A 69 -37.18 15.52 70.18
CA LEU A 69 -37.52 15.26 71.58
C LEU A 69 -38.28 13.92 71.66
N VAL A 70 -37.65 12.91 72.25
CA VAL A 70 -38.20 11.56 72.37
C VAL A 70 -38.48 11.27 73.84
N TYR A 71 -39.75 11.13 74.21
CA TYR A 71 -40.14 10.73 75.56
C TYR A 71 -40.03 9.21 75.70
N PRO A 72 -39.05 8.66 76.45
CA PRO A 72 -38.69 7.23 76.38
C PRO A 72 -39.76 6.26 76.91
N VAL A 73 -40.79 6.77 77.58
CA VAL A 73 -41.91 5.96 78.13
C VAL A 73 -43.06 5.82 77.12
N ILE A 74 -43.22 6.77 76.20
CA ILE A 74 -44.39 6.87 75.29
C ILE A 74 -43.98 6.67 73.83
N HIS A 75 -42.78 7.12 73.44
CA HIS A 75 -42.33 7.11 72.05
C HIS A 75 -41.34 5.95 71.80
N LYS A 76 -41.55 5.17 70.74
CA LYS A 76 -40.51 4.27 70.21
C LYS A 76 -39.59 5.09 69.29
N LYS A 77 -38.27 4.95 69.47
CA LYS A 77 -37.27 5.50 68.55
C LYS A 77 -36.59 4.38 67.78
N GLU A 78 -36.43 4.58 66.48
CA GLU A 78 -35.76 3.67 65.56
C GLU A 78 -34.80 4.49 64.68
N PHE A 79 -33.60 3.98 64.44
CA PHE A 79 -32.60 4.66 63.61
C PHE A 79 -32.44 3.87 62.30
N MET A 80 -32.69 4.53 61.18
CA MET A 80 -32.52 3.93 59.84
C MET A 80 -31.34 4.58 59.15
N ARG A 81 -30.41 3.78 58.61
CA ARG A 81 -29.32 4.33 57.79
C ARG A 81 -29.88 4.80 56.45
N ILE A 82 -29.54 6.02 56.07
CA ILE A 82 -29.87 6.64 54.77
C ILE A 82 -28.60 7.04 53.99
N SER A 83 -27.42 6.62 54.47
CA SER A 83 -26.17 6.71 53.73
C SER A 83 -26.20 5.85 52.47
N LEU A 84 -25.22 6.02 51.59
CA LEU A 84 -25.04 5.19 50.41
C LEU A 84 -24.69 3.73 50.80
N LEU A 85 -25.30 2.76 50.10
CA LEU A 85 -25.00 1.32 50.15
C LEU A 85 -24.47 0.86 48.78
N THR A 86 -23.44 0.02 48.78
CA THR A 86 -22.90 -0.63 47.58
C THR A 86 -23.41 -2.06 47.46
N LEU A 87 -24.10 -2.39 46.37
CA LEU A 87 -24.58 -3.75 46.09
C LEU A 87 -23.88 -4.29 44.85
N GLU A 88 -23.09 -5.36 45.02
CA GLU A 88 -22.35 -6.00 43.94
C GLU A 88 -23.15 -7.18 43.37
N VAL A 89 -23.30 -7.21 42.05
CA VAL A 89 -23.92 -8.31 41.31
C VAL A 89 -22.86 -8.92 40.40
N ASP A 90 -22.48 -10.17 40.70
CA ASP A 90 -21.45 -10.91 39.99
C ASP A 90 -22.06 -11.98 39.07
N ARG A 91 -21.68 -11.95 37.79
CA ARG A 91 -22.21 -12.81 36.71
C ARG A 91 -21.04 -13.29 35.84
N ARG A 92 -20.46 -14.44 36.19
CA ARG A 92 -19.27 -15.01 35.52
C ARG A 92 -19.44 -16.48 35.15
N GLY A 93 -18.66 -16.97 34.19
CA GLY A 93 -18.72 -18.34 33.69
C GLY A 93 -20.11 -18.71 33.15
N LYS A 94 -20.68 -19.81 33.65
CA LYS A 94 -22.02 -20.30 33.26
C LYS A 94 -23.15 -19.30 33.52
N ASP A 95 -22.93 -18.38 34.45
CA ASP A 95 -23.88 -17.33 34.85
C ASP A 95 -23.60 -15.98 34.16
N GLY A 96 -22.60 -15.92 33.28
CA GLY A 96 -22.23 -14.73 32.51
C GLY A 96 -23.36 -14.22 31.62
N LEU A 97 -23.31 -12.93 31.32
CA LEU A 97 -24.33 -12.17 30.59
C LEU A 97 -24.37 -12.55 29.11
N ILE A 98 -25.53 -13.01 28.62
CA ILE A 98 -25.72 -13.38 27.22
C ILE A 98 -26.03 -12.13 26.40
N CYS A 99 -25.14 -11.79 25.47
CA CYS A 99 -25.24 -10.64 24.59
C CYS A 99 -26.17 -10.89 23.39
N LYS A 100 -26.49 -9.84 22.64
CA LYS A 100 -27.31 -9.89 21.41
C LYS A 100 -26.77 -10.86 20.36
N ASP A 101 -25.45 -10.95 20.25
CA ASP A 101 -24.69 -11.80 19.33
C ASP A 101 -24.50 -13.25 19.79
N ASN A 102 -25.18 -13.66 20.88
CA ASN A 102 -25.06 -14.96 21.54
C ASN A 102 -23.66 -15.27 22.10
N LEU A 103 -22.79 -14.25 22.19
CA LEU A 103 -21.58 -14.33 22.98
C LEU A 103 -21.91 -14.08 24.46
N ARG A 104 -21.06 -14.58 25.36
CA ARG A 104 -21.23 -14.42 26.80
C ARG A 104 -20.12 -13.52 27.37
N ALA A 105 -20.53 -12.58 28.21
CA ALA A 105 -19.66 -11.67 28.94
C ALA A 105 -19.63 -12.03 30.42
N ASP A 106 -18.43 -12.11 30.99
CA ASP A 106 -18.23 -12.17 32.43
C ASP A 106 -18.21 -10.73 32.96
N ILE A 107 -19.14 -10.39 33.86
CA ILE A 107 -19.35 -9.02 34.33
C ILE A 107 -19.61 -8.96 35.83
N THR A 108 -19.03 -7.95 36.48
CA THR A 108 -19.30 -7.60 37.89
C THR A 108 -19.70 -6.12 37.95
N VAL A 109 -20.88 -5.85 38.50
CA VAL A 109 -21.48 -4.50 38.52
C VAL A 109 -21.81 -4.09 39.95
N ALA A 110 -21.33 -2.92 40.36
CA ALA A 110 -21.63 -2.30 41.64
C ALA A 110 -22.73 -1.24 41.48
N PHE A 111 -23.84 -1.43 42.19
CA PHE A 111 -24.96 -0.51 42.26
C PHE A 111 -24.86 0.34 43.53
N TYR A 112 -24.91 1.66 43.38
CA TYR A 112 -24.87 2.59 44.50
C TYR A 112 -26.30 3.04 44.82
N LEU A 113 -26.84 2.61 45.96
CA LEU A 113 -28.19 2.94 46.39
C LEU A 113 -28.19 3.88 47.60
N ARG A 114 -29.20 4.73 47.70
CA ARG A 114 -29.46 5.55 48.88
C ARG A 114 -30.96 5.65 49.13
N VAL A 115 -31.38 5.91 50.37
CA VAL A 115 -32.74 6.39 50.64
C VAL A 115 -32.71 7.92 50.60
N ASN A 116 -33.60 8.54 49.84
CA ASN A 116 -33.66 10.01 49.77
C ASN A 116 -33.94 10.61 51.16
N GLU A 117 -33.46 11.83 51.41
CA GLU A 117 -33.72 12.57 52.66
C GLU A 117 -35.15 13.17 52.71
N THR A 118 -36.15 12.43 52.21
CA THR A 118 -37.56 12.79 52.25
C THR A 118 -38.28 12.00 53.35
N THR A 119 -39.25 12.63 54.01
CA THR A 119 -40.10 11.95 55.02
C THR A 119 -40.89 10.79 54.39
N GLU A 120 -41.28 10.92 53.14
CA GLU A 120 -42.12 9.93 52.44
C GLU A 120 -41.35 8.67 52.08
N ASP A 121 -40.15 8.80 51.47
CA ASP A 121 -39.33 7.64 51.08
C ASP A 121 -38.83 6.87 52.29
N VAL A 122 -38.39 7.56 53.35
CA VAL A 122 -37.99 6.92 54.62
C VAL A 122 -39.14 6.11 55.23
N LEU A 123 -40.37 6.65 55.23
CA LEU A 123 -41.54 5.91 55.73
C LEU A 123 -41.95 4.77 54.79
N LYS A 124 -41.73 4.89 53.48
CA LYS A 124 -42.01 3.85 52.48
C LYS A 124 -41.08 2.65 52.65
N VAL A 125 -39.78 2.89 52.82
CA VAL A 125 -38.77 1.86 53.14
C VAL A 125 -39.07 1.21 54.50
N ALA A 126 -39.30 2.01 55.53
CA ALA A 126 -39.57 1.51 56.88
C ALA A 126 -40.84 0.63 56.97
N LYS A 127 -41.88 0.92 56.17
CA LYS A 127 -43.11 0.12 56.11
C LYS A 127 -42.98 -1.14 55.25
N SER A 128 -42.20 -1.11 54.17
CA SER A 128 -42.10 -2.22 53.21
C SER A 128 -41.07 -3.28 53.63
N ILE A 129 -39.95 -2.87 54.22
CA ILE A 129 -38.80 -3.75 54.53
C ILE A 129 -38.55 -3.85 56.05
N GLY A 130 -38.91 -2.81 56.80
CA GLY A 130 -38.63 -2.68 58.23
C GLY A 130 -37.28 -2.00 58.51
N VAL A 131 -37.23 -1.16 59.55
CA VAL A 131 -36.06 -0.30 59.86
C VAL A 131 -34.77 -1.10 60.09
N ASP A 132 -34.87 -2.22 60.81
CA ASP A 132 -33.73 -3.09 61.12
C ASP A 132 -33.16 -3.72 59.84
N ARG A 133 -34.01 -4.26 58.97
CA ARG A 133 -33.60 -4.90 57.70
C ARG A 133 -33.16 -3.89 56.64
N ALA A 134 -33.75 -2.70 56.61
CA ALA A 134 -33.33 -1.62 55.72
C ALA A 134 -31.92 -1.09 56.06
N SER A 135 -31.48 -1.26 57.31
CA SER A 135 -30.14 -0.86 57.75
C SER A 135 -29.09 -1.97 57.61
N ASP A 136 -29.49 -3.19 57.24
CA ASP A 136 -28.63 -4.35 57.04
C ASP A 136 -28.31 -4.57 55.55
N HIS A 137 -27.03 -4.55 55.24
CA HIS A 137 -26.52 -4.71 53.88
C HIS A 137 -26.90 -6.04 53.25
N GLN A 138 -26.86 -7.14 54.00
CA GLN A 138 -27.17 -8.47 53.46
C GLN A 138 -28.65 -8.59 53.12
N ALA A 139 -29.55 -8.16 54.03
CA ALA A 139 -30.99 -8.19 53.79
C ALA A 139 -31.42 -7.32 52.58
N VAL A 140 -30.78 -6.17 52.37
CA VAL A 140 -31.05 -5.31 51.20
C VAL A 140 -30.47 -5.93 49.92
N SER A 141 -29.30 -6.55 49.98
CA SER A 141 -28.70 -7.28 48.85
C SER A 141 -29.61 -8.42 48.37
N GLU A 142 -30.06 -9.30 49.27
CA GLU A 142 -30.96 -10.42 48.96
C GLU A 142 -32.27 -9.96 48.32
N LEU A 143 -32.80 -8.80 48.73
CA LEU A 143 -34.05 -8.23 48.20
C LEU A 143 -33.91 -7.75 46.75
N PHE A 144 -32.81 -7.07 46.40
CA PHE A 144 -32.66 -6.41 45.09
C PHE A 144 -31.82 -7.18 44.07
N ASN A 145 -30.98 -8.14 44.48
CA ASN A 145 -30.12 -8.92 43.57
C ASN A 145 -30.91 -9.57 42.42
N ALA A 146 -32.10 -10.11 42.70
CA ALA A 146 -32.99 -10.65 41.65
C ALA A 146 -33.43 -9.59 40.63
N LYS A 147 -33.82 -8.37 41.08
CA LYS A 147 -34.25 -7.27 40.19
C LYS A 147 -33.08 -6.76 39.33
N PHE A 148 -31.89 -6.63 39.92
CA PHE A 148 -30.70 -6.19 39.18
C PHE A 148 -30.16 -7.24 38.23
N SER A 149 -30.17 -8.52 38.61
CA SER A 149 -29.80 -9.61 37.70
C SER A 149 -30.73 -9.65 36.47
N GLU A 150 -32.02 -9.41 36.66
CA GLU A 150 -32.98 -9.37 35.55
C GLU A 150 -32.81 -8.13 34.66
N ALA A 151 -32.57 -6.96 35.26
CA ALA A 151 -32.22 -5.76 34.50
C ALA A 151 -30.93 -5.95 33.68
N LEU A 152 -29.87 -6.50 34.28
CA LEU A 152 -28.61 -6.79 33.59
C LEU A 152 -28.83 -7.74 32.41
N LYS A 153 -29.56 -8.85 32.57
CA LYS A 153 -29.92 -9.76 31.47
C LYS A 153 -30.68 -9.05 30.35
N THR A 154 -31.69 -8.26 30.72
CA THR A 154 -32.55 -7.51 29.78
C THR A 154 -31.74 -6.53 28.94
N VAL A 155 -30.81 -5.80 29.56
CA VAL A 155 -29.95 -4.83 28.87
C VAL A 155 -28.86 -5.53 28.06
N GLY A 156 -28.17 -6.52 28.63
CA GLY A 156 -27.11 -7.25 27.93
C GLY A 156 -27.59 -7.87 26.61
N LYS A 157 -28.84 -8.36 26.56
CA LYS A 157 -29.39 -8.92 25.33
C LYS A 157 -29.65 -7.89 24.21
N GLN A 158 -29.62 -6.59 24.52
CA GLN A 158 -29.76 -5.50 23.54
C GLN A 158 -28.41 -5.14 22.88
N PHE A 159 -27.28 -5.41 23.54
CA PHE A 159 -25.94 -5.02 23.08
C PHE A 159 -25.13 -6.21 22.55
N GLU A 160 -24.25 -5.94 21.59
CA GLU A 160 -23.25 -6.92 21.11
C GLU A 160 -22.01 -6.86 22.00
N LEU A 161 -21.26 -7.95 22.12
CA LEU A 161 -20.16 -8.05 23.09
C LEU A 161 -19.12 -6.94 22.91
N SER A 162 -18.73 -6.65 21.66
CA SER A 162 -17.80 -5.56 21.33
C SER A 162 -18.28 -4.19 21.81
N LYS A 163 -19.58 -3.90 21.67
CA LYS A 163 -20.17 -2.63 22.09
C LYS A 163 -20.18 -2.43 23.60
N LEU A 164 -20.16 -3.50 24.39
CA LEU A 164 -19.99 -3.39 25.85
C LEU A 164 -18.58 -2.88 26.24
N PHE A 165 -17.55 -3.17 25.43
CA PHE A 165 -16.20 -2.63 25.64
C PHE A 165 -16.06 -1.20 25.12
N GLU A 166 -16.64 -0.90 23.96
CA GLU A 166 -16.55 0.42 23.31
C GLU A 166 -17.40 1.51 24.00
N ASP A 167 -18.66 1.20 24.36
CA ASP A 167 -19.65 2.18 24.84
C ASP A 167 -20.24 1.79 26.21
N ARG A 168 -19.36 1.78 27.21
CA ARG A 168 -19.71 1.48 28.61
C ARG A 168 -20.70 2.47 29.22
N GLN A 169 -20.79 3.71 28.73
CA GLN A 169 -21.71 4.72 29.26
C GLN A 169 -23.14 4.44 28.83
N ASN A 170 -23.39 4.11 27.57
CA ASN A 170 -24.72 3.77 27.07
C ASN A 170 -25.28 2.52 27.73
N PHE A 171 -24.45 1.48 27.90
CA PHE A 171 -24.83 0.28 28.66
C PHE A 171 -25.22 0.61 30.11
N ARG A 172 -24.44 1.46 30.80
CA ARG A 172 -24.77 1.96 32.15
C ARG A 172 -26.11 2.70 32.18
N ASN A 173 -26.30 3.67 31.29
CA ASN A 173 -27.53 4.47 31.24
C ASN A 173 -28.75 3.58 31.00
N ARG A 174 -28.65 2.60 30.10
CA ARG A 174 -29.74 1.65 29.85
C ARG A 174 -30.03 0.72 31.03
N ILE A 175 -29.03 0.40 31.86
CA ILE A 175 -29.27 -0.31 33.14
C ILE A 175 -30.10 0.57 34.09
N VAL A 176 -29.77 1.85 34.22
CA VAL A 176 -30.55 2.80 35.04
C VAL A 176 -31.99 2.92 34.51
N ASP A 177 -32.18 3.09 33.19
CA ASP A 177 -33.50 3.14 32.53
C ASP A 177 -34.38 1.94 32.88
N VAL A 178 -33.83 0.72 32.83
CA VAL A 178 -34.58 -0.54 33.01
C VAL A 178 -34.88 -0.82 34.48
N ILE A 179 -34.03 -0.38 35.41
CA ILE A 179 -34.29 -0.50 36.85
C ILE A 179 -35.38 0.48 37.29
N GLY A 180 -35.38 1.68 36.71
CA GLY A 180 -36.28 2.79 37.03
C GLY A 180 -35.94 3.50 38.35
N GLU A 181 -36.62 4.62 38.61
CA GLU A 181 -36.32 5.50 39.74
C GLU A 181 -36.89 5.02 41.10
N ASP A 182 -37.97 4.22 41.11
CA ASP A 182 -38.62 3.78 42.34
C ASP A 182 -38.22 2.35 42.75
N LEU A 183 -37.32 2.25 43.74
CA LEU A 183 -36.91 0.99 44.38
C LEU A 183 -37.53 0.88 45.79
N ASN A 184 -38.85 1.00 45.89
CA ASN A 184 -39.61 0.97 47.16
C ASN A 184 -39.19 2.10 48.14
N GLY A 185 -38.75 3.24 47.62
CA GLY A 185 -38.21 4.37 48.40
C GLY A 185 -36.68 4.38 48.53
N TYR A 186 -35.97 3.39 48.00
CA TYR A 186 -34.57 3.58 47.61
C TYR A 186 -34.52 4.30 46.26
N ALA A 187 -33.49 5.11 46.07
CA ALA A 187 -33.05 5.68 44.80
C ALA A 187 -31.72 5.04 44.39
N LEU A 188 -31.53 4.87 43.08
CA LEU A 188 -30.25 4.45 42.49
C LEU A 188 -29.45 5.72 42.15
N GLU A 189 -28.24 5.84 42.67
CA GLU A 189 -27.42 7.05 42.56
C GLU A 189 -26.36 6.94 41.44
N ASP A 190 -25.71 5.79 41.29
CA ASP A 190 -24.86 5.45 40.13
C ASP A 190 -24.78 3.92 39.96
N VAL A 191 -24.27 3.49 38.80
CA VAL A 191 -23.94 2.11 38.46
C VAL A 191 -22.51 2.08 37.91
N ALA A 192 -21.61 1.35 38.58
CA ALA A 192 -20.25 1.13 38.09
C ALA A 192 -20.06 -0.31 37.60
N ILE A 193 -19.40 -0.46 36.45
CA ILE A 193 -18.96 -1.76 35.92
C ILE A 193 -17.51 -1.92 36.39
N ASP A 194 -17.30 -2.79 37.36
CA ASP A 194 -15.98 -3.04 37.95
C ASP A 194 -15.15 -3.96 37.04
N TYR A 195 -15.76 -5.08 36.63
CA TYR A 195 -15.16 -6.08 35.76
C TYR A 195 -16.05 -6.36 34.54
N LEU A 196 -15.43 -6.49 33.37
CA LEU A 196 -16.06 -6.90 32.12
C LEU A 196 -15.02 -7.57 31.23
N GLU A 197 -15.19 -8.86 30.96
CA GLU A 197 -14.38 -9.65 30.01
C GLU A 197 -15.27 -10.62 29.20
N GLN A 198 -14.73 -11.24 28.16
CA GLN A 198 -15.40 -12.35 27.48
C GLN A 198 -15.34 -13.60 28.37
N THR A 199 -16.47 -14.30 28.53
CA THR A 199 -16.49 -15.60 29.22
C THR A 199 -15.57 -16.60 28.49
N PRO A 200 -14.58 -17.21 29.16
CA PRO A 200 -13.61 -18.07 28.49
C PRO A 200 -14.28 -19.33 27.94
N LYS A 201 -13.83 -19.78 26.74
CA LYS A 201 -14.40 -20.91 25.99
C LYS A 201 -14.56 -22.20 26.80
N ASN A 202 -13.70 -22.42 27.81
CA ASN A 202 -13.73 -23.59 28.70
C ASN A 202 -14.93 -23.60 29.66
N SER A 203 -15.62 -22.47 29.85
CA SER A 203 -16.76 -22.33 30.76
C SER A 203 -18.13 -22.24 30.05
N LEU A 204 -18.12 -22.24 28.72
CA LEU A 204 -19.32 -22.35 27.86
C LEU A 204 -19.75 -23.83 27.74
N ASP A 205 -21.05 -24.11 27.71
CA ASP A 205 -21.58 -25.48 27.57
C ASP A 205 -21.90 -25.82 26.11
N PRO A 206 -21.19 -26.76 25.44
CA PRO A 206 -21.48 -27.14 24.06
C PRO A 206 -22.88 -27.72 23.83
N ASN A 207 -23.59 -28.14 24.89
CA ASN A 207 -24.95 -28.68 24.80
C ASN A 207 -26.03 -27.58 24.91
N ASN A 208 -25.67 -26.35 25.30
CA ASN A 208 -26.59 -25.23 25.33
C ASN A 208 -26.61 -24.53 23.96
N ILE A 209 -27.80 -24.27 23.42
CA ILE A 209 -27.97 -23.70 22.07
C ILE A 209 -27.26 -22.35 21.92
N PHE A 210 -27.36 -21.47 22.91
CA PHE A 210 -26.75 -20.14 22.85
C PHE A 210 -25.23 -20.21 22.96
N ASP A 211 -24.71 -21.00 23.91
CA ASP A 211 -23.27 -21.19 24.07
C ASP A 211 -22.66 -21.92 22.86
N ALA A 212 -23.36 -22.86 22.23
CA ALA A 212 -22.93 -23.54 21.01
C ALA A 212 -22.85 -22.60 19.80
N GLU A 213 -23.83 -21.71 19.63
CA GLU A 213 -23.76 -20.64 18.62
C GLU A 213 -22.63 -19.65 18.92
N GLY A 214 -22.43 -19.29 20.18
CA GLY A 214 -21.32 -18.45 20.62
C GLY A 214 -19.96 -19.09 20.35
N ILE A 215 -19.78 -20.37 20.68
CA ILE A 215 -18.58 -21.16 20.37
C ILE A 215 -18.32 -21.20 18.86
N ARG A 216 -19.36 -21.41 18.04
CA ARG A 216 -19.25 -21.37 16.58
C ARG A 216 -18.76 -20.01 16.10
N LYS A 217 -19.40 -18.92 16.55
CA LYS A 217 -19.06 -17.55 16.15
C LYS A 217 -17.67 -17.12 16.61
N ILE A 218 -17.26 -17.45 17.83
CA ILE A 218 -15.88 -17.23 18.31
C ILE A 218 -14.90 -17.97 17.39
N THR A 219 -15.15 -19.25 17.11
CA THR A 219 -14.25 -20.08 16.29
C THR A 219 -14.15 -19.57 14.86
N GLU A 220 -15.25 -19.09 14.26
CA GLU A 220 -15.31 -18.47 12.95
C GLU A 220 -14.49 -17.16 12.89
N ILE A 221 -14.73 -16.23 13.80
CA ILE A 221 -14.01 -14.94 13.88
C ILE A 221 -12.51 -15.18 14.14
N THR A 222 -12.16 -16.08 15.07
CA THR A 222 -10.76 -16.44 15.33
C THR A 222 -10.10 -17.11 14.12
N ALA A 223 -10.81 -17.95 13.37
CA ALA A 223 -10.27 -18.56 12.15
C ALA A 223 -10.00 -17.51 11.06
N ILE A 224 -10.91 -16.56 10.85
CA ILE A 224 -10.72 -15.44 9.91
C ILE A 224 -9.48 -14.63 10.31
N HIS A 225 -9.39 -14.17 11.57
CA HIS A 225 -8.24 -13.38 12.01
C HIS A 225 -6.92 -14.16 12.00
N ASN A 226 -6.93 -15.48 12.26
CA ASN A 226 -5.73 -16.30 12.14
C ASN A 226 -5.27 -16.44 10.67
N ILE A 227 -6.20 -16.56 9.72
CA ILE A 227 -5.89 -16.58 8.28
C ILE A 227 -5.35 -15.21 7.84
N GLU A 228 -6.01 -14.11 8.21
CA GLU A 228 -5.54 -12.74 7.93
C GLU A 228 -4.16 -12.46 8.52
N THR A 229 -3.93 -12.89 9.77
CA THR A 229 -2.63 -12.75 10.44
C THR A 229 -1.56 -13.53 9.70
N ASN A 230 -1.83 -14.80 9.35
CA ASN A 230 -0.87 -15.61 8.64
C ASN A 230 -0.57 -15.10 7.23
N GLN A 231 -1.58 -14.60 6.51
CA GLN A 231 -1.38 -13.94 5.22
C GLN A 231 -0.46 -12.72 5.35
N LYS A 232 -0.72 -11.84 6.32
CA LYS A 232 0.13 -10.66 6.58
C LYS A 232 1.56 -11.04 6.96
N GLU A 233 1.75 -12.08 7.78
CA GLU A 233 3.06 -12.63 8.12
C GLU A 233 3.81 -13.14 6.87
N ARG A 234 3.14 -13.90 6.00
CA ARG A 234 3.73 -14.45 4.76
C ARG A 234 4.04 -13.37 3.71
N ASP A 235 3.16 -12.38 3.58
CA ASP A 235 3.39 -11.22 2.71
C ASP A 235 4.56 -10.38 3.21
N GLN A 236 4.68 -10.19 4.53
CA GLN A 236 5.83 -9.53 5.16
C GLN A 236 7.13 -10.31 4.94
N GLU A 237 7.14 -11.64 5.15
CA GLU A 237 8.30 -12.49 4.85
C GLU A 237 8.71 -12.38 3.37
N LEU A 238 7.76 -12.45 2.44
CA LEU A 238 8.01 -12.33 1.00
C LEU A 238 8.56 -10.95 0.62
N ALA A 239 8.02 -9.88 1.20
CA ALA A 239 8.50 -8.52 0.99
C ALA A 239 9.93 -8.33 1.50
N ILE A 240 10.25 -8.84 2.70
CA ILE A 240 11.60 -8.85 3.26
C ILE A 240 12.55 -9.66 2.36
N GLN A 241 12.13 -10.85 1.92
CA GLN A 241 12.96 -11.70 1.07
C GLN A 241 13.24 -11.05 -0.29
N LYS A 242 12.24 -10.45 -0.94
CA LYS A 242 12.43 -9.65 -2.16
C LYS A 242 13.41 -8.51 -1.94
N LYS A 243 13.25 -7.74 -0.85
CA LYS A 243 14.16 -6.63 -0.53
C LYS A 243 15.60 -7.10 -0.27
N ASN A 244 15.77 -8.25 0.37
CA ASN A 244 17.08 -8.87 0.58
C ASN A 244 17.73 -9.32 -0.74
N VAL A 245 16.95 -9.88 -1.68
CA VAL A 245 17.43 -10.24 -3.03
C VAL A 245 17.85 -8.99 -3.81
N GLU A 246 16.98 -7.98 -3.91
CA GLU A 246 17.31 -6.69 -4.55
C GLU A 246 18.58 -6.06 -3.96
N THR A 247 18.69 -6.03 -2.63
CA THR A 247 19.86 -5.48 -1.93
C THR A 247 21.12 -6.31 -2.22
N ARG A 248 20.99 -7.63 -2.34
CA ARG A 248 22.12 -8.51 -2.66
C ARG A 248 22.58 -8.32 -4.10
N GLU A 249 21.66 -8.26 -5.06
CA GLU A 249 21.96 -7.99 -6.48
C GLU A 249 22.64 -6.62 -6.64
N ALA A 250 22.10 -5.57 -6.00
CA ALA A 250 22.71 -4.25 -5.99
C ALA A 250 24.13 -4.26 -5.37
N SER A 251 24.34 -4.98 -4.26
CA SER A 251 25.66 -5.11 -3.63
C SER A 251 26.68 -5.78 -4.55
N LEU A 252 26.28 -6.85 -5.27
CA LEU A 252 27.15 -7.57 -6.21
C LEU A 252 27.45 -6.74 -7.46
N ALA A 253 26.50 -5.91 -7.92
CA ALA A 253 26.73 -4.98 -9.02
C ALA A 253 27.75 -3.89 -8.65
N LEU A 254 27.66 -3.33 -7.43
CA LEU A 254 28.62 -2.36 -6.91
C LEU A 254 30.01 -2.98 -6.68
N GLU A 255 30.07 -4.20 -6.13
CA GLU A 255 31.33 -4.94 -5.92
C GLU A 255 32.03 -5.23 -7.25
N ARG A 256 31.28 -5.61 -8.29
CA ARG A 256 31.81 -5.74 -9.66
C ARG A 256 32.30 -4.39 -10.21
N GLN A 257 31.55 -3.31 -10.03
CA GLN A 257 31.94 -1.98 -10.50
C GLN A 257 33.21 -1.48 -9.80
N GLN A 258 33.37 -1.77 -8.50
CA GLN A 258 34.59 -1.49 -7.75
C GLN A 258 35.78 -2.28 -8.31
N ALA A 259 35.64 -3.60 -8.50
CA ALA A 259 36.68 -4.43 -9.06
C ALA A 259 37.09 -3.99 -10.49
N ASP A 260 36.12 -3.63 -11.35
CA ASP A 260 36.36 -3.09 -12.69
C ASP A 260 37.08 -1.72 -12.64
N ALA A 261 36.82 -0.89 -11.63
CA ALA A 261 37.48 0.40 -11.43
C ALA A 261 38.92 0.25 -10.90
N GLU A 262 39.13 -0.57 -9.87
CA GLU A 262 40.44 -0.90 -9.32
C GLU A 262 41.35 -1.52 -10.40
N ALA A 263 40.81 -2.46 -11.19
CA ALA A 263 41.53 -3.06 -12.31
C ALA A 263 41.84 -2.08 -13.45
N ARG A 264 41.12 -0.96 -13.59
CA ARG A 264 41.48 0.13 -14.53
C ARG A 264 42.57 1.02 -13.95
N GLN A 265 42.41 1.46 -12.70
CA GLN A 265 43.38 2.30 -12.01
C GLN A 265 44.76 1.63 -11.95
N GLN A 266 44.82 0.33 -11.64
CA GLN A 266 46.08 -0.43 -11.63
C GLN A 266 46.76 -0.44 -13.02
N ARG A 267 46.00 -0.66 -14.09
CA ARG A 267 46.51 -0.61 -15.48
C ARG A 267 47.00 0.78 -15.88
N GLU A 268 46.33 1.85 -15.45
CA GLU A 268 46.78 3.22 -15.69
C GLU A 268 48.08 3.54 -14.93
N ILE A 269 48.20 3.15 -13.66
CA ILE A 269 49.42 3.31 -12.86
C ILE A 269 50.61 2.56 -13.51
N GLU A 270 50.40 1.33 -13.96
CA GLU A 270 51.44 0.53 -14.63
C GLU A 270 51.84 1.15 -15.98
N SER A 271 50.88 1.65 -16.76
CA SER A 271 51.12 2.36 -18.02
C SER A 271 51.92 3.65 -17.82
N ILE A 272 51.56 4.46 -16.82
CA ILE A 272 52.28 5.71 -16.48
C ILE A 272 53.71 5.38 -16.05
N ARG A 273 53.91 4.41 -15.13
CA ARG A 273 55.25 3.99 -14.69
C ARG A 273 56.11 3.48 -15.85
N ALA A 274 55.55 2.71 -16.76
CA ALA A 274 56.27 2.25 -17.96
C ALA A 274 56.69 3.41 -18.87
N ARG A 275 55.81 4.42 -19.04
CA ARG A 275 56.09 5.61 -19.84
C ARG A 275 57.15 6.52 -19.19
N GLU A 276 57.04 6.79 -17.90
CA GLU A 276 58.03 7.60 -17.16
C GLU A 276 59.41 6.92 -17.16
N ALA A 277 59.47 5.59 -16.99
CA ALA A 277 60.72 4.84 -17.08
C ALA A 277 61.36 4.94 -18.49
N ALA A 278 60.55 4.89 -19.56
CA ALA A 278 61.02 5.02 -20.93
C ALA A 278 61.56 6.44 -21.24
N GLU A 279 60.83 7.50 -20.84
CA GLU A 279 61.30 8.89 -20.99
C GLU A 279 62.56 9.15 -20.15
N THR A 280 62.62 8.65 -18.91
CA THR A 280 63.82 8.77 -18.05
C THR A 280 65.05 8.14 -18.71
N LEU A 281 64.88 6.95 -19.32
CA LEU A 281 65.97 6.24 -19.99
C LEU A 281 66.40 6.96 -21.27
N LYS A 282 65.45 7.50 -22.03
CA LYS A 282 65.73 8.32 -23.23
C LYS A 282 66.52 9.58 -22.89
N VAL A 283 66.07 10.37 -21.91
CA VAL A 283 66.77 11.59 -21.46
C VAL A 283 68.18 11.27 -20.97
N LYS A 284 68.36 10.14 -20.26
CA LYS A 284 69.68 9.69 -19.79
C LYS A 284 70.65 9.39 -20.94
N GLU A 285 70.20 8.73 -22.01
CA GLU A 285 71.06 8.48 -23.18
C GLU A 285 71.26 9.74 -24.04
N GLU A 286 70.29 10.67 -24.10
CA GLU A 286 70.48 11.98 -24.75
C GLU A 286 71.53 12.85 -24.05
N GLU A 287 71.52 12.93 -22.73
CA GLU A 287 72.56 13.64 -21.95
C GLU A 287 73.93 12.96 -22.08
N ARG A 288 73.96 11.63 -22.15
CA ARG A 288 75.19 10.88 -22.41
C ARG A 288 75.75 11.17 -23.81
N LEU A 289 74.90 11.24 -24.83
CA LEU A 289 75.30 11.59 -26.20
C LEU A 289 75.92 13.00 -26.24
N LYS A 290 75.31 13.98 -25.57
CA LYS A 290 75.87 15.35 -25.46
C LYS A 290 77.24 15.36 -24.78
N ALA A 291 77.41 14.60 -23.69
CA ALA A 291 78.67 14.52 -22.96
C ALA A 291 79.81 13.91 -23.81
N GLU A 292 79.54 12.81 -24.52
CA GLU A 292 80.53 12.21 -25.43
C GLU A 292 80.81 13.11 -26.64
N GLN A 293 79.80 13.78 -27.21
CA GLN A 293 80.00 14.69 -28.34
C GLN A 293 80.83 15.92 -27.97
N ALA A 294 80.62 16.49 -26.77
CA ALA A 294 81.46 17.56 -26.24
C ALA A 294 82.91 17.10 -26.05
N ARG A 295 83.12 15.89 -25.51
CA ARG A 295 84.44 15.28 -25.35
C ARG A 295 85.15 15.07 -26.69
N ILE A 296 84.47 14.52 -27.69
CA ILE A 296 85.01 14.31 -29.04
C ILE A 296 85.40 15.65 -29.68
N HIS A 297 84.55 16.67 -29.60
CA HIS A 297 84.85 18.00 -30.15
C HIS A 297 86.09 18.62 -29.49
N THR A 298 86.19 18.57 -28.16
CA THR A 298 87.39 19.09 -27.46
C THR A 298 88.67 18.33 -27.82
N GLN A 299 88.58 17.02 -28.05
CA GLN A 299 89.72 16.22 -28.50
C GLN A 299 90.15 16.60 -29.92
N GLN A 300 89.19 16.76 -30.84
CA GLN A 300 89.46 17.16 -32.22
C GLN A 300 90.12 18.55 -32.32
N GLU A 301 89.69 19.53 -31.52
CA GLU A 301 90.33 20.86 -31.51
C GLU A 301 91.79 20.82 -31.03
N ILE A 302 92.12 19.93 -30.08
CA ILE A 302 93.50 19.74 -29.61
C ILE A 302 94.36 19.14 -30.74
N GLU A 303 93.88 18.07 -31.37
CA GLU A 303 94.57 17.38 -32.47
C GLU A 303 94.80 18.31 -33.67
N ILE A 304 93.79 19.09 -34.08
CA ILE A 304 93.92 20.07 -35.17
C ILE A 304 94.96 21.16 -34.85
N ARG A 305 95.05 21.63 -33.59
CA ARG A 305 96.07 22.61 -33.19
C ARG A 305 97.48 22.00 -33.22
N GLU A 306 97.62 20.74 -32.85
CA GLU A 306 98.90 20.05 -32.91
C GLU A 306 99.36 19.78 -34.34
N GLU A 307 98.46 19.36 -35.24
CA GLU A 307 98.75 19.17 -36.67
C GLU A 307 99.16 20.50 -37.34
N ASN A 308 98.41 21.58 -37.09
CA ASN A 308 98.75 22.90 -37.66
C ASN A 308 100.15 23.37 -37.23
N ARG A 309 100.53 23.15 -35.96
CA ARG A 309 101.88 23.47 -35.46
C ARG A 309 102.97 22.68 -36.20
N LEU A 310 102.74 21.38 -36.47
CA LEU A 310 103.68 20.56 -37.24
C LEU A 310 103.80 21.04 -38.70
N ARG A 311 102.66 21.42 -39.30
CA ARG A 311 102.57 21.90 -40.69
C ARG A 311 103.28 23.24 -40.90
N GLU A 312 103.24 24.16 -39.94
CA GLU A 312 104.00 25.41 -39.98
C GLU A 312 105.52 25.16 -40.02
N VAL A 313 106.02 24.19 -39.25
CA VAL A 313 107.44 23.80 -39.26
C VAL A 313 107.84 23.23 -40.63
N GLU A 314 107.02 22.37 -41.23
CA GLU A 314 107.32 21.78 -42.54
C GLU A 314 107.30 22.83 -43.68
N VAL A 315 106.31 23.74 -43.67
CA VAL A 315 106.20 24.81 -44.69
C VAL A 315 107.39 25.75 -44.65
N ALA A 316 107.91 26.08 -43.46
CA ALA A 316 109.15 26.86 -43.32
C ALA A 316 110.35 26.15 -43.96
N GLN A 317 110.39 24.82 -43.91
CA GLN A 317 111.42 23.99 -44.52
C GLN A 317 111.29 23.93 -46.06
N GLN A 318 110.06 23.72 -46.58
CA GLN A 318 109.81 23.65 -48.04
C GLN A 318 110.00 25.00 -48.76
N ASN A 319 109.65 26.13 -48.13
CA ASN A 319 109.84 27.45 -48.73
C ASN A 319 111.33 27.77 -49.00
N ARG A 320 112.22 27.23 -48.17
CA ARG A 320 113.68 27.32 -48.36
C ARG A 320 114.15 26.60 -49.63
N THR A 321 113.48 25.51 -50.00
CA THR A 321 113.76 24.74 -51.23
C THR A 321 113.19 25.43 -52.47
N ARG A 322 111.94 25.93 -52.41
CA ARG A 322 111.27 26.56 -53.57
C ARG A 322 111.98 27.80 -54.11
N ALA A 323 112.68 28.55 -53.25
CA ALA A 323 113.47 29.72 -53.66
C ALA A 323 114.52 29.37 -54.74
N VAL A 324 115.05 28.15 -54.73
CA VAL A 324 116.07 27.67 -55.68
C VAL A 324 115.47 27.36 -57.06
N THR A 325 114.17 27.05 -57.16
CA THR A 325 113.54 26.60 -58.41
C THR A 325 113.06 27.76 -59.30
N ILE A 326 112.65 28.88 -58.72
CA ILE A 326 111.95 29.97 -59.42
C ILE A 326 112.86 30.75 -60.40
N GLU A 327 114.18 30.75 -60.20
CA GLU A 327 115.12 31.36 -61.15
C GLU A 327 115.13 30.70 -62.53
N ILE A 328 114.68 29.44 -62.64
CA ILE A 328 114.71 28.66 -63.88
C ILE A 328 113.50 28.99 -64.79
N GLU A 329 112.36 29.36 -64.23
CA GLU A 329 111.07 29.35 -64.95
C GLU A 329 110.73 30.66 -65.69
N LYS A 330 111.32 31.80 -65.32
CA LYS A 330 110.95 33.12 -65.89
C LYS A 330 111.17 33.27 -67.41
N VAL A 331 111.93 32.37 -68.03
CA VAL A 331 112.33 32.45 -69.44
C VAL A 331 111.19 32.11 -70.42
N THR A 332 110.17 31.35 -70.01
CA THR A 332 109.16 30.80 -70.94
C THR A 332 107.95 31.69 -71.23
N ARG A 333 107.57 32.58 -70.31
CA ARG A 333 106.23 33.22 -70.28
C ARG A 333 105.99 34.34 -71.32
N ALA A 334 106.99 34.71 -72.12
CA ALA A 334 106.95 35.93 -72.94
C ALA A 334 106.14 35.82 -74.26
N LYS A 335 105.39 34.73 -74.51
CA LYS A 335 105.03 34.32 -75.89
C LYS A 335 103.53 34.29 -76.27
N ASP A 336 102.61 34.37 -75.30
CA ASP A 336 101.22 33.91 -75.53
C ASP A 336 100.12 34.99 -75.55
N LEU A 337 100.45 36.28 -75.43
CA LEU A 337 99.49 37.32 -74.98
C LEU A 337 98.70 38.10 -76.07
N GLU A 338 98.86 37.79 -77.36
CA GLU A 338 98.46 38.72 -78.45
C GLU A 338 97.02 38.55 -79.01
N VAL A 339 96.32 37.45 -78.71
CA VAL A 339 95.18 37.00 -79.57
C VAL A 339 93.76 37.38 -79.09
N VAL A 340 93.54 37.72 -77.81
CA VAL A 340 92.21 37.60 -77.15
C VAL A 340 91.29 38.86 -77.27
N SER A 341 91.74 39.96 -77.88
CA SER A 341 91.22 41.30 -77.57
C SER A 341 90.02 41.84 -78.39
N ARG A 342 89.28 41.05 -79.20
CA ARG A 342 88.43 41.62 -80.28
C ARG A 342 86.89 41.44 -80.22
N GLU A 343 86.30 40.59 -79.38
CA GLU A 343 84.90 40.14 -79.58
C GLU A 343 83.79 40.76 -78.70
N ARG A 344 84.09 41.59 -77.69
CA ARG A 344 83.22 41.70 -76.49
C ARG A 344 82.23 42.89 -76.42
N GLU A 345 81.97 43.65 -77.49
CA GLU A 345 81.56 45.07 -77.34
C GLU A 345 80.09 45.49 -77.66
N VAL A 346 79.17 44.62 -78.13
CA VAL A 346 77.96 45.13 -78.88
C VAL A 346 76.56 45.05 -78.20
N GLU A 347 76.19 44.06 -77.36
CA GLU A 347 74.76 43.84 -77.00
C GLU A 347 74.17 44.67 -75.82
N LEU A 348 74.77 45.82 -75.45
CA LEU A 348 74.41 46.59 -74.24
C LEU A 348 73.08 47.39 -74.28
N GLN A 349 72.16 47.14 -75.22
CA GLN A 349 71.25 48.21 -75.72
C GLN A 349 69.72 48.07 -75.55
N ARG A 350 69.18 47.27 -74.60
CA ARG A 350 67.71 47.02 -74.54
C ARG A 350 66.98 47.07 -73.19
N ILE A 351 67.62 47.58 -72.13
CA ILE A 351 66.98 47.92 -70.84
C ILE A 351 66.58 49.41 -70.90
N GLU A 352 65.33 49.82 -70.53
CA GLU A 352 65.09 51.11 -69.80
C GLU A 352 63.63 51.56 -69.44
N LYS A 353 62.52 51.12 -70.05
CA LYS A 353 61.35 52.05 -70.21
C LYS A 353 60.05 51.95 -69.36
N GLU A 354 59.92 51.20 -68.25
CA GLU A 354 58.56 50.86 -67.72
C GLU A 354 58.22 51.09 -66.22
N LYS A 355 59.08 51.69 -65.37
CA LYS A 355 59.00 51.49 -63.89
C LYS A 355 58.66 52.71 -63.00
N ALA A 356 57.59 53.48 -63.22
CA ALA A 356 57.52 54.86 -62.67
C ALA A 356 56.17 55.48 -62.14
N LEU A 357 55.17 54.77 -61.56
CA LEU A 357 53.93 55.48 -61.11
C LEU A 357 53.03 54.94 -59.94
N GLU A 358 53.53 54.31 -58.87
CA GLU A 358 52.69 53.99 -57.68
C GLU A 358 53.34 54.31 -56.32
N GLU A 359 53.23 55.56 -55.82
CA GLU A 359 53.67 55.89 -54.44
C GLU A 359 52.82 56.94 -53.67
N GLU A 360 51.71 57.44 -54.24
CA GLU A 360 51.01 58.66 -53.77
C GLU A 360 49.71 58.48 -52.96
N ARG A 361 49.32 57.26 -52.52
CA ARG A 361 47.96 56.99 -52.01
C ARG A 361 47.71 56.93 -50.49
N LYS A 362 48.68 57.20 -49.61
CA LYS A 362 48.56 56.78 -48.18
C LYS A 362 48.25 57.82 -47.07
N ASN A 363 48.29 59.14 -47.29
CA ASN A 363 48.41 60.09 -46.15
C ASN A 363 47.32 61.18 -45.94
N ILE A 364 46.09 61.07 -46.49
CA ILE A 364 45.06 62.14 -46.37
C ILE A 364 43.72 61.64 -45.79
N ALA A 365 43.63 61.41 -44.47
CA ALA A 365 42.36 60.97 -43.85
C ALA A 365 42.14 61.24 -42.33
N ASN A 366 42.84 62.18 -41.68
CA ASN A 366 42.93 62.18 -40.19
C ASN A 366 42.73 63.50 -39.41
N VAL A 367 42.15 64.57 -39.97
CA VAL A 367 42.09 65.90 -39.28
C VAL A 367 40.70 66.59 -39.29
N ILE A 368 39.59 65.84 -39.19
CA ILE A 368 38.25 66.42 -38.97
C ILE A 368 37.48 65.59 -37.91
N ARG A 369 37.79 65.80 -36.62
CA ARG A 369 37.19 65.03 -35.51
C ARG A 369 36.77 65.84 -34.28
N GLU A 370 36.77 67.17 -34.34
CA GLU A 370 36.87 67.99 -33.12
C GLU A 370 35.83 69.14 -32.96
N ARG A 371 34.65 69.08 -33.59
CA ARG A 371 33.64 70.16 -33.43
C ARG A 371 32.15 69.79 -33.46
N VAL A 372 31.78 68.54 -33.16
CA VAL A 372 30.35 68.08 -33.16
C VAL A 372 30.00 67.29 -31.87
N ALA A 373 30.71 67.53 -30.77
CA ALA A 373 30.61 66.70 -29.56
C ALA A 373 29.69 67.26 -28.44
N VAL A 374 29.05 68.43 -28.63
CA VAL A 374 28.44 69.19 -27.51
C VAL A 374 26.91 69.36 -27.59
N GLU A 375 26.27 69.04 -28.72
CA GLU A 375 24.80 69.20 -28.87
C GLU A 375 23.99 67.91 -28.59
N LYS A 376 24.64 66.75 -28.46
CA LYS A 376 23.95 65.45 -28.41
C LYS A 376 23.53 64.98 -27.00
N THR A 377 24.07 65.59 -25.93
CA THR A 377 23.95 65.07 -24.56
C THR A 377 22.68 65.48 -23.81
N VAL A 378 22.04 66.59 -24.15
CA VAL A 378 20.88 67.10 -23.38
C VAL A 378 19.57 66.38 -23.75
N ALA A 379 19.43 65.91 -24.99
CA ALA A 379 18.20 65.25 -25.45
C ALA A 379 18.02 63.81 -24.91
N GLN A 380 19.11 63.12 -24.54
CA GLN A 380 19.06 61.70 -24.17
C GLN A 380 18.50 61.44 -22.76
N GLU A 381 18.62 62.41 -21.84
CA GLU A 381 18.18 62.23 -20.44
C GLU A 381 16.68 62.52 -20.24
N GLU A 382 16.05 63.36 -21.07
CA GLU A 382 14.60 63.60 -20.98
C GLU A 382 13.75 62.42 -21.47
N GLU A 383 14.24 61.63 -22.44
CA GLU A 383 13.56 60.40 -22.87
C GLU A 383 13.58 59.33 -21.77
N ARG A 384 14.74 59.11 -21.12
CA ARG A 384 14.93 58.08 -20.09
C ARG A 384 13.98 58.23 -18.89
N ILE A 385 13.64 59.46 -18.50
CA ILE A 385 12.74 59.71 -17.36
C ILE A 385 11.28 59.39 -17.72
N LYS A 386 10.86 59.56 -18.97
CA LYS A 386 9.51 59.19 -19.44
C LYS A 386 9.35 57.68 -19.54
N GLU A 387 10.37 56.98 -20.01
CA GLU A 387 10.39 55.52 -20.16
C GLU A 387 10.13 54.81 -18.82
N VAL A 388 10.87 55.16 -17.76
CA VAL A 388 10.79 54.49 -16.45
C VAL A 388 9.39 54.59 -15.80
N ARG A 389 8.67 55.71 -15.98
CA ARG A 389 7.30 55.85 -15.44
C ARG A 389 6.29 54.98 -16.19
N LEU A 390 6.35 54.97 -17.52
CA LEU A 390 5.44 54.14 -18.35
C LEU A 390 5.64 52.64 -18.10
N VAL A 391 6.89 52.20 -17.90
CA VAL A 391 7.19 50.80 -17.55
C VAL A 391 6.64 50.43 -16.17
N SER A 392 6.81 51.30 -15.15
CA SER A 392 6.42 51.00 -13.77
C SER A 392 4.90 50.82 -13.58
N ASP A 393 4.09 51.68 -14.20
CA ASP A 393 2.63 51.56 -14.12
C ASP A 393 2.11 50.34 -14.92
N ALA A 394 2.75 50.02 -16.05
CA ALA A 394 2.41 48.84 -16.84
C ALA A 394 2.73 47.53 -16.11
N ASP A 395 3.89 47.41 -15.46
CA ASP A 395 4.26 46.21 -14.70
C ASP A 395 3.36 45.98 -13.47
N ARG A 396 2.92 47.06 -12.79
CA ARG A 396 2.01 46.94 -11.64
C ARG A 396 0.60 46.50 -12.08
N GLN A 397 0.10 47.03 -13.20
CA GLN A 397 -1.18 46.61 -13.77
C GLN A 397 -1.14 45.13 -14.19
N LYS A 398 -0.03 44.72 -14.82
CA LYS A 398 0.25 43.33 -15.22
C LYS A 398 0.28 42.38 -14.03
N GLN A 399 0.89 42.76 -12.90
CA GLN A 399 0.89 41.92 -11.69
C GLN A 399 -0.51 41.69 -11.13
N VAL A 400 -1.38 42.71 -11.07
CA VAL A 400 -2.76 42.55 -10.58
C VAL A 400 -3.55 41.59 -11.48
N THR A 401 -3.41 41.70 -12.81
CA THR A 401 -4.04 40.77 -13.76
C THR A 401 -3.54 39.34 -13.61
N VAL A 402 -2.23 39.14 -13.39
CA VAL A 402 -1.65 37.80 -13.16
C VAL A 402 -2.17 37.18 -11.86
N ILE A 403 -2.28 37.96 -10.77
CA ILE A 403 -2.79 37.45 -9.47
C ILE A 403 -4.27 37.03 -9.58
N HIS A 404 -5.11 37.81 -10.26
CA HIS A 404 -6.50 37.43 -10.49
C HIS A 404 -6.62 36.17 -11.36
N ALA A 405 -5.83 36.07 -12.43
CA ALA A 405 -5.77 34.89 -13.29
C ALA A 405 -5.26 33.64 -12.53
N GLN A 406 -4.32 33.79 -11.60
CA GLN A 406 -3.86 32.70 -10.74
C GLN A 406 -4.95 32.24 -9.77
N ALA A 407 -5.68 33.16 -9.13
CA ALA A 407 -6.77 32.81 -8.21
C ALA A 407 -7.91 32.06 -8.91
N GLU A 408 -8.32 32.50 -10.10
CA GLU A 408 -9.35 31.79 -10.89
C GLU A 408 -8.85 30.42 -11.38
N ALA A 409 -7.58 30.33 -11.80
CA ALA A 409 -6.97 29.06 -12.23
C ALA A 409 -6.83 28.06 -11.06
N GLU A 410 -6.45 28.50 -9.86
CA GLU A 410 -6.41 27.64 -8.67
C GLU A 410 -7.81 27.16 -8.26
N GLN A 411 -8.82 28.04 -8.33
CA GLN A 411 -10.20 27.68 -7.99
C GLN A 411 -10.79 26.65 -8.98
N GLU A 412 -10.52 26.81 -10.28
CA GLU A 412 -10.94 25.84 -11.31
C GLU A 412 -10.12 24.55 -11.25
N LEU A 413 -8.81 24.60 -10.96
CA LEU A 413 -7.98 23.42 -10.71
C LEU A 413 -8.54 22.58 -9.54
N VAL A 414 -8.86 23.22 -8.41
CA VAL A 414 -9.44 22.52 -7.25
C VAL A 414 -10.81 21.92 -7.59
N ARG A 415 -11.63 22.62 -8.39
CA ARG A 415 -12.92 22.10 -8.87
C ARG A 415 -12.73 20.87 -9.75
N GLN A 416 -11.83 20.93 -10.73
CA GLN A 416 -11.56 19.83 -11.66
C GLN A 416 -10.90 18.63 -10.97
N VAL A 417 -9.97 18.84 -10.04
CA VAL A 417 -9.37 17.77 -9.23
C VAL A 417 -10.45 17.09 -8.37
N LYS A 418 -11.33 17.84 -7.71
CA LYS A 418 -12.42 17.23 -6.91
C LYS A 418 -13.48 16.53 -7.75
N GLN A 419 -13.77 17.03 -8.95
CA GLN A 419 -14.64 16.34 -9.91
C GLN A 419 -14.00 15.02 -10.36
N ALA A 420 -12.72 15.06 -10.75
CA ALA A 420 -11.97 13.87 -11.20
C ALA A 420 -11.78 12.83 -10.09
N GLU A 421 -11.51 13.22 -8.84
CA GLU A 421 -11.47 12.30 -7.70
C GLU A 421 -12.83 11.62 -7.45
N ALA A 422 -13.94 12.38 -7.57
CA ALA A 422 -15.28 11.84 -7.45
C ALA A 422 -15.59 10.84 -8.58
N ASP A 423 -15.28 11.19 -9.82
CA ASP A 423 -15.50 10.34 -10.99
C ASP A 423 -14.60 9.09 -10.98
N GLU A 424 -13.34 9.20 -10.55
CA GLU A 424 -12.42 8.07 -10.35
C GLU A 424 -12.97 7.12 -9.27
N SER A 425 -13.48 7.65 -8.15
CA SER A 425 -14.09 6.83 -7.09
C SER A 425 -15.34 6.10 -7.60
N SER A 426 -16.21 6.79 -8.35
CA SER A 426 -17.41 6.24 -8.99
C SER A 426 -17.08 5.13 -9.99
N ALA A 427 -16.05 5.34 -10.82
CA ALA A 427 -15.55 4.34 -11.76
C ALA A 427 -14.96 3.11 -11.05
N LYS A 428 -14.19 3.30 -9.97
CA LYS A 428 -13.66 2.19 -9.15
C LYS A 428 -14.77 1.37 -8.49
N PHE A 429 -15.79 2.01 -7.92
CA PHE A 429 -16.92 1.28 -7.32
C PHE A 429 -17.73 0.51 -8.37
N LYS A 430 -17.98 1.08 -9.55
CA LYS A 430 -18.65 0.36 -10.66
C LYS A 430 -17.81 -0.80 -11.21
N ALA A 431 -16.49 -0.63 -11.33
CA ALA A 431 -15.60 -1.71 -11.74
C ALA A 431 -15.56 -2.85 -10.70
N LEU A 432 -15.59 -2.50 -9.40
CA LEU A 432 -15.68 -3.47 -8.31
C LEU A 432 -17.04 -4.18 -8.30
N GLU A 433 -18.14 -3.47 -8.54
CA GLU A 433 -19.50 -4.04 -8.66
C GLU A 433 -19.56 -5.06 -9.80
N ILE A 434 -19.10 -4.68 -11.01
CA ILE A 434 -19.05 -5.58 -12.17
C ILE A 434 -18.14 -6.78 -11.92
N SER A 435 -16.97 -6.58 -11.32
CA SER A 435 -16.06 -7.66 -10.92
C SER A 435 -16.71 -8.62 -9.92
N THR A 436 -17.42 -8.09 -8.92
CA THR A 436 -18.10 -8.89 -7.89
C THR A 436 -19.26 -9.69 -8.49
N MET A 437 -20.05 -9.06 -9.37
CA MET A 437 -21.14 -9.72 -10.10
C MET A 437 -20.62 -10.82 -11.02
N ALA A 438 -19.58 -10.56 -11.82
CA ALA A 438 -18.97 -11.56 -12.70
C ALA A 438 -18.36 -12.74 -11.92
N GLN A 439 -17.74 -12.48 -10.75
CA GLN A 439 -17.24 -13.52 -9.87
C GLN A 439 -18.38 -14.35 -9.26
N ALA A 440 -19.47 -13.71 -8.83
CA ALA A 440 -20.66 -14.39 -8.32
C ALA A 440 -21.35 -15.26 -9.39
N GLU A 441 -21.42 -14.77 -10.64
CA GLU A 441 -21.93 -15.54 -11.79
C GLU A 441 -21.03 -16.73 -12.12
N LEU A 442 -19.70 -16.55 -12.11
CA LEU A 442 -18.73 -17.62 -12.32
C LEU A 442 -18.86 -18.71 -11.24
N GLU A 443 -18.97 -18.32 -9.97
CA GLU A 443 -19.17 -19.27 -8.87
C GLU A 443 -20.54 -19.96 -8.92
N ALA A 444 -21.59 -19.26 -9.32
CA ALA A 444 -22.91 -19.86 -9.53
C ALA A 444 -22.88 -20.89 -10.66
N ALA A 445 -22.23 -20.55 -11.79
CA ALA A 445 -22.05 -21.46 -12.92
C ALA A 445 -21.19 -22.68 -12.53
N ALA A 446 -20.10 -22.48 -11.78
CA ALA A 446 -19.25 -23.56 -11.27
C ALA A 446 -20.03 -24.51 -10.34
N LYS A 447 -20.79 -23.97 -9.37
CA LYS A 447 -21.63 -24.76 -8.46
C LYS A 447 -22.75 -25.51 -9.21
N GLN A 448 -23.34 -24.91 -10.25
CA GLN A 448 -24.30 -25.61 -11.12
C GLN A 448 -23.64 -26.72 -11.95
N ALA A 449 -22.43 -26.51 -12.44
CA ALA A 449 -21.67 -27.54 -13.16
C ALA A 449 -21.29 -28.71 -12.25
N GLU A 450 -20.83 -28.43 -11.03
CA GLU A 450 -20.51 -29.44 -10.02
C GLU A 450 -21.76 -30.21 -9.56
N ALA A 451 -22.91 -29.52 -9.38
CA ALA A 451 -24.18 -30.16 -9.07
C ALA A 451 -24.67 -31.07 -10.21
N LYS A 452 -24.54 -30.63 -11.48
CA LYS A 452 -24.83 -31.47 -12.66
C LYS A 452 -23.89 -32.67 -12.75
N LYS A 453 -22.60 -32.50 -12.43
CA LYS A 453 -21.64 -33.61 -12.40
C LYS A 453 -21.99 -34.63 -11.32
N ARG A 454 -22.30 -34.20 -10.09
CA ARG A 454 -22.78 -35.10 -9.02
C ARG A 454 -24.09 -35.81 -9.38
N MET A 455 -25.02 -35.12 -10.05
CA MET A 455 -26.24 -35.77 -10.54
C MET A 455 -25.95 -36.81 -11.63
N ALA A 456 -25.01 -36.55 -12.54
CA ALA A 456 -24.59 -37.53 -13.55
C ALA A 456 -23.90 -38.74 -12.91
N GLU A 457 -22.97 -38.52 -11.97
CA GLU A 457 -22.32 -39.58 -11.18
C GLU A 457 -23.34 -40.39 -10.36
N GLY A 458 -24.39 -39.75 -9.82
CA GLY A 458 -25.49 -40.41 -9.12
C GLY A 458 -26.33 -41.29 -10.05
N ILE A 459 -26.70 -40.79 -11.23
CA ILE A 459 -27.44 -41.56 -12.25
C ILE A 459 -26.58 -42.73 -12.76
N GLU A 460 -25.28 -42.53 -12.97
CA GLU A 460 -24.35 -43.59 -13.35
C GLU A 460 -24.27 -44.66 -12.26
N ALA A 461 -24.21 -44.27 -10.99
CA ALA A 461 -24.23 -45.21 -9.86
C ALA A 461 -25.55 -45.98 -9.72
N GLU A 462 -26.71 -45.35 -9.95
CA GLU A 462 -28.02 -46.02 -9.98
C GLU A 462 -28.11 -47.04 -11.13
N GLN A 463 -27.70 -46.65 -12.34
CA GLN A 463 -27.67 -47.55 -13.51
C GLN A 463 -26.66 -48.69 -13.31
N ALA A 464 -25.48 -48.43 -12.74
CA ALA A 464 -24.50 -49.45 -12.41
C ALA A 464 -25.00 -50.41 -11.31
N ALA A 465 -25.75 -49.92 -10.32
CA ALA A 465 -26.36 -50.76 -9.29
C ALA A 465 -27.44 -51.69 -9.88
N LEU A 466 -28.28 -51.19 -10.79
CA LEU A 466 -29.24 -52.01 -11.55
C LEU A 466 -28.53 -53.03 -12.44
N GLY A 467 -27.51 -52.62 -13.19
CA GLY A 467 -26.71 -53.52 -14.04
C GLY A 467 -25.97 -54.60 -13.25
N LEU A 468 -25.44 -54.28 -12.06
CA LEU A 468 -24.84 -55.26 -11.15
C LEU A 468 -25.88 -56.20 -10.53
N ALA A 469 -27.11 -55.74 -10.28
CA ALA A 469 -28.20 -56.60 -9.84
C ALA A 469 -28.63 -57.56 -10.95
N GLU A 470 -28.81 -57.09 -12.19
CA GLU A 470 -29.09 -57.94 -13.35
C GLU A 470 -27.96 -58.94 -13.63
N ALA A 471 -26.69 -58.52 -13.52
CA ALA A 471 -25.54 -59.39 -13.67
C ALA A 471 -25.52 -60.49 -12.61
N ARG A 472 -25.83 -60.17 -11.33
CA ARG A 472 -25.95 -61.17 -10.26
C ARG A 472 -27.13 -62.12 -10.46
N VAL A 473 -28.28 -61.63 -10.94
CA VAL A 473 -29.44 -62.48 -11.27
C VAL A 473 -29.07 -63.43 -12.41
N ARG A 474 -28.43 -62.94 -13.48
CA ARG A 474 -27.98 -63.75 -14.61
C ARG A 474 -26.90 -64.76 -14.20
N GLN A 475 -25.98 -64.39 -13.30
CA GLN A 475 -24.98 -65.32 -12.75
C GLN A 475 -25.63 -66.40 -11.87
N ALA A 476 -26.60 -66.04 -11.02
CA ALA A 476 -27.34 -67.01 -10.21
C ALA A 476 -28.21 -67.95 -11.07
N GLN A 477 -28.77 -67.45 -12.18
CA GLN A 477 -29.44 -68.29 -13.19
C GLN A 477 -28.44 -69.24 -13.88
N ALA A 478 -27.27 -68.74 -14.30
CA ALA A 478 -26.24 -69.59 -14.89
C ALA A 478 -25.71 -70.67 -13.92
N GLU A 479 -25.53 -70.36 -12.64
CA GLU A 479 -25.18 -71.35 -11.62
C GLU A 479 -26.31 -72.37 -11.34
N ALA A 480 -27.58 -71.97 -11.52
CA ALA A 480 -28.71 -72.88 -11.41
C ALA A 480 -28.77 -73.82 -12.64
N GLU A 481 -28.62 -73.27 -13.85
CA GLU A 481 -28.53 -74.03 -15.10
C GLU A 481 -27.30 -74.96 -15.14
N GLU A 482 -26.16 -74.54 -14.59
CA GLU A 482 -24.97 -75.39 -14.45
C GLU A 482 -25.24 -76.56 -13.49
N LYS A 483 -25.93 -76.32 -12.36
CA LYS A 483 -26.31 -77.37 -11.42
C LYS A 483 -27.34 -78.34 -12.01
N GLU A 484 -28.35 -77.83 -12.73
CA GLU A 484 -29.29 -78.69 -13.47
C GLU A 484 -28.59 -79.47 -14.58
N GLY A 485 -27.69 -78.82 -15.32
CA GLY A 485 -26.85 -79.44 -16.34
C GLY A 485 -25.94 -80.54 -15.79
N LEU A 486 -25.31 -80.33 -14.63
CA LEU A 486 -24.52 -81.34 -13.91
C LEU A 486 -25.39 -82.51 -13.44
N VAL A 487 -26.62 -82.26 -12.96
CA VAL A 487 -27.56 -83.33 -12.60
C VAL A 487 -27.99 -84.12 -13.84
N GLN A 488 -28.32 -83.46 -14.95
CA GLN A 488 -28.66 -84.11 -16.21
C GLN A 488 -27.46 -84.87 -16.81
N ALA A 489 -26.25 -84.34 -16.71
CA ALA A 489 -25.01 -84.97 -17.12
C ALA A 489 -24.71 -86.23 -16.28
N ASN A 490 -24.94 -86.19 -14.96
CA ASN A 490 -24.80 -87.37 -14.10
C ASN A 490 -25.85 -88.45 -14.43
N VAL A 491 -27.11 -88.07 -14.66
CA VAL A 491 -28.18 -89.00 -15.04
C VAL A 491 -27.94 -89.63 -16.43
N THR A 492 -27.38 -88.86 -17.38
CA THR A 492 -26.99 -89.41 -18.69
C THR A 492 -25.70 -90.24 -18.61
N ALA A 493 -24.73 -89.86 -17.77
CA ALA A 493 -23.53 -90.66 -17.52
C ALA A 493 -23.87 -92.01 -16.88
N GLU A 494 -24.80 -92.08 -15.91
CA GLU A 494 -25.28 -93.35 -15.35
C GLU A 494 -25.99 -94.23 -16.40
N LYS A 495 -26.85 -93.63 -17.25
CA LYS A 495 -27.46 -94.35 -18.38
C LYS A 495 -26.40 -94.92 -19.35
N LEU A 496 -25.44 -94.09 -19.75
CA LEU A 496 -24.37 -94.49 -20.68
C LEU A 496 -23.42 -95.53 -20.04
N LEU A 497 -23.19 -95.48 -18.73
CA LEU A 497 -22.45 -96.53 -18.01
C LEU A 497 -23.19 -97.88 -17.98
N ALA A 498 -24.53 -97.85 -17.93
CA ALA A 498 -25.35 -99.05 -18.04
C ALA A 498 -25.28 -99.66 -19.46
N GLU A 499 -25.32 -98.83 -20.52
CA GLU A 499 -25.17 -99.28 -21.92
C GLU A 499 -23.74 -99.71 -22.27
N ALA A 500 -22.72 -99.03 -21.74
CA ALA A 500 -21.31 -99.36 -21.95
C ALA A 500 -20.96 -100.75 -21.40
N ARG A 501 -21.48 -101.11 -20.22
CA ARG A 501 -21.31 -102.47 -19.66
C ARG A 501 -21.96 -103.55 -20.54
N GLY A 502 -23.04 -103.24 -21.25
CA GLY A 502 -23.67 -104.17 -22.21
C GLY A 502 -22.94 -104.33 -23.55
N THR A 503 -22.00 -103.44 -23.89
CA THR A 503 -21.26 -103.45 -25.16
C THR A 503 -19.80 -103.88 -25.03
N GLN A 504 -19.19 -103.70 -23.85
CA GLN A 504 -17.80 -104.07 -23.59
C GLN A 504 -17.52 -105.58 -23.73
N GLU A 505 -18.49 -106.44 -23.40
CA GLU A 505 -18.38 -107.90 -23.56
C GLU A 505 -18.36 -108.37 -25.03
N LYS A 506 -18.77 -107.53 -25.99
CA LYS A 506 -18.77 -107.87 -27.44
C LYS A 506 -17.53 -107.36 -28.19
N GLY A 507 -16.89 -106.29 -27.72
CA GLY A 507 -15.73 -105.68 -28.39
C GLY A 507 -14.40 -106.42 -28.22
N LEU A 508 -14.23 -107.14 -27.11
CA LEU A 508 -12.95 -107.80 -26.75
C LEU A 508 -12.54 -108.98 -27.66
N ALA A 509 -13.41 -109.39 -28.60
CA ALA A 509 -13.16 -110.52 -29.50
C ALA A 509 -12.52 -110.14 -30.86
N GLN A 510 -12.43 -108.85 -31.24
CA GLN A 510 -12.04 -108.47 -32.61
C GLN A 510 -10.76 -107.61 -32.75
N ALA A 511 -10.26 -107.00 -31.67
CA ALA A 511 -9.11 -106.08 -31.77
C ALA A 511 -7.72 -106.76 -31.92
N ARG A 512 -7.58 -108.06 -31.61
CA ARG A 512 -6.28 -108.77 -31.55
C ARG A 512 -5.60 -109.09 -32.89
N VAL A 513 -6.14 -108.61 -34.02
CA VAL A 513 -5.61 -108.91 -35.36
C VAL A 513 -4.91 -107.71 -36.02
N MET A 514 -5.12 -106.48 -35.53
CA MET A 514 -4.72 -105.27 -36.26
C MET A 514 -3.34 -104.70 -35.89
N GLU A 515 -2.65 -105.22 -34.86
CA GLU A 515 -1.32 -104.74 -34.44
C GLU A 515 -0.16 -105.18 -35.35
N ALA A 516 -0.39 -106.05 -36.33
CA ALA A 516 0.67 -106.71 -37.10
C ALA A 516 1.18 -105.95 -38.35
N GLN A 517 0.72 -104.71 -38.62
CA GLN A 517 0.86 -104.11 -39.96
C GLN A 517 1.48 -102.68 -40.03
N ALA A 518 2.03 -102.14 -38.94
CA ALA A 518 2.60 -100.79 -38.90
C ALA A 518 4.11 -100.73 -38.54
N ALA A 519 4.85 -101.81 -38.74
CA ALA A 519 6.32 -101.82 -38.65
C ALA A 519 6.95 -101.89 -40.06
N ALA A 520 7.50 -100.79 -40.59
CA ALA A 520 8.62 -100.81 -41.56
C ALA A 520 9.16 -99.43 -42.02
N THR A 521 8.35 -98.37 -42.09
CA THR A 521 8.75 -97.14 -42.81
C THR A 521 9.71 -96.23 -42.03
N GLN A 522 11.01 -96.50 -42.21
CA GLN A 522 12.12 -95.52 -42.27
C GLN A 522 12.20 -94.55 -41.08
N LYS A 523 13.01 -94.77 -40.02
CA LYS A 523 14.43 -95.18 -40.00
C LYS A 523 15.34 -94.35 -40.93
N GLN A 524 16.42 -93.82 -40.34
CA GLN A 524 17.56 -93.14 -40.97
C GLN A 524 17.26 -91.80 -41.65
N GLY A 525 17.69 -90.72 -41.00
CA GLY A 525 17.54 -89.35 -41.49
C GLY A 525 18.62 -88.43 -40.92
N LEU A 526 18.32 -87.76 -39.80
CA LEU A 526 19.05 -86.56 -39.36
C LEU A 526 19.42 -86.55 -37.86
N ALA A 527 20.04 -87.64 -37.38
CA ALA A 527 20.58 -87.66 -36.01
C ALA A 527 21.88 -86.82 -35.87
N ASP A 528 22.63 -86.65 -36.96
CA ASP A 528 23.93 -85.96 -36.97
C ASP A 528 23.83 -84.43 -36.95
N ALA A 529 22.64 -83.85 -37.16
CA ALA A 529 22.42 -82.41 -37.08
C ALA A 529 22.45 -81.89 -35.62
N LYS A 530 22.12 -82.74 -34.65
CA LYS A 530 21.74 -82.30 -33.30
C LYS A 530 22.90 -81.76 -32.46
N ILE A 531 24.13 -82.17 -32.74
CA ILE A 531 25.31 -81.86 -31.90
C ILE A 531 26.01 -80.54 -32.32
N LEU A 532 25.77 -80.04 -33.54
CA LEU A 532 26.37 -78.79 -34.03
C LEU A 532 25.52 -77.55 -33.68
N GLU A 533 24.19 -77.69 -33.68
CA GLU A 533 23.22 -76.62 -33.39
C GLU A 533 23.25 -76.17 -31.92
N GLU A 534 23.46 -77.12 -31.00
CA GLU A 534 23.35 -76.91 -29.55
C GLU A 534 24.51 -76.07 -28.97
N LYS A 535 25.66 -76.01 -29.66
CA LYS A 535 26.80 -75.16 -29.25
C LYS A 535 26.73 -73.73 -29.78
N LEU A 536 26.22 -73.51 -30.99
CA LEU A 536 26.11 -72.17 -31.59
C LEU A 536 24.94 -71.37 -31.01
N SER A 537 23.83 -72.05 -30.69
CA SER A 537 22.63 -71.42 -30.11
C SER A 537 22.81 -70.94 -28.65
N ALA A 538 23.77 -71.49 -27.90
CA ALA A 538 24.03 -71.08 -26.52
C ALA A 538 24.75 -69.72 -26.43
N GLN A 539 25.61 -69.39 -27.39
CA GLN A 539 26.43 -68.16 -27.34
C GLN A 539 25.71 -66.96 -27.97
N ALA A 540 24.94 -67.17 -29.06
CA ALA A 540 24.16 -66.10 -29.69
C ALA A 540 23.03 -65.54 -28.80
N ARG A 541 22.40 -66.38 -27.96
CA ARG A 541 21.28 -65.97 -27.10
C ARG A 541 21.67 -65.03 -25.96
N GLY A 542 22.93 -65.03 -25.52
CA GLY A 542 23.41 -64.13 -24.47
C GLY A 542 23.48 -62.67 -24.95
N ASP A 543 24.08 -62.48 -26.12
CA ASP A 543 24.35 -61.14 -26.65
C ASP A 543 23.10 -60.50 -27.28
N GLU A 544 22.24 -61.29 -27.97
CA GLU A 544 20.96 -60.78 -28.49
C GLU A 544 20.01 -60.31 -27.38
N GLN A 545 20.01 -60.96 -26.21
CA GLN A 545 19.10 -60.57 -25.12
C GLN A 545 19.52 -59.25 -24.44
N GLN A 546 20.82 -58.95 -24.34
CA GLN A 546 21.28 -57.67 -23.79
C GLN A 546 21.11 -56.51 -24.81
N ALA A 547 21.31 -56.76 -26.10
CA ALA A 547 21.04 -55.76 -27.14
C ALA A 547 19.54 -55.40 -27.22
N ASN A 548 18.66 -56.41 -27.32
CA ASN A 548 17.20 -56.21 -27.43
C ASN A 548 16.57 -55.57 -26.18
N ALA A 549 17.16 -55.73 -24.99
CA ALA A 549 16.66 -55.09 -23.77
C ALA A 549 16.92 -53.57 -23.79
N ASN A 550 18.14 -53.16 -24.15
CA ASN A 550 18.53 -51.74 -24.20
C ASN A 550 17.86 -51.01 -25.37
N GLU A 551 17.70 -51.66 -26.52
CA GLU A 551 16.98 -51.09 -27.66
C GLU A 551 15.48 -50.89 -27.37
N LYS A 552 14.83 -51.82 -26.65
CA LYS A 552 13.42 -51.66 -26.24
C LYS A 552 13.22 -50.59 -25.18
N LEU A 553 14.17 -50.39 -24.26
CA LEU A 553 14.16 -49.25 -23.34
C LEU A 553 14.34 -47.92 -24.08
N GLY A 554 15.32 -47.83 -24.97
CA GLY A 554 15.54 -46.62 -25.79
C GLY A 554 14.36 -46.28 -26.71
N LEU A 555 13.71 -47.28 -27.31
CA LEU A 555 12.49 -47.09 -28.11
C LEU A 555 11.26 -46.71 -27.28
N ALA A 556 11.19 -47.14 -26.01
CA ALA A 556 10.12 -46.73 -25.09
C ALA A 556 10.31 -45.27 -24.65
N ASP A 557 11.51 -44.88 -24.24
CA ASP A 557 11.82 -43.50 -23.86
C ASP A 557 11.71 -42.53 -25.04
N ALA A 558 12.14 -42.94 -26.24
CA ALA A 558 11.95 -42.17 -27.47
C ALA A 558 10.46 -41.99 -27.82
N LYS A 559 9.64 -43.05 -27.68
CA LYS A 559 8.18 -42.94 -27.87
C LYS A 559 7.52 -42.04 -26.82
N ILE A 560 7.90 -42.16 -25.55
CA ILE A 560 7.37 -41.29 -24.48
C ILE A 560 7.75 -39.84 -24.75
N LEU A 561 8.97 -39.58 -25.25
CA LEU A 561 9.41 -38.23 -25.63
C LEU A 561 8.66 -37.71 -26.87
N GLU A 562 8.47 -38.52 -27.91
CA GLU A 562 7.70 -38.19 -29.11
C GLU A 562 6.21 -37.97 -28.81
N GLU A 563 5.62 -38.79 -27.95
CA GLU A 563 4.22 -38.68 -27.53
C GLU A 563 4.03 -37.45 -26.64
N LYS A 564 4.99 -37.13 -25.77
CA LYS A 564 4.98 -35.90 -24.95
C LYS A 564 5.20 -34.63 -25.78
N LEU A 565 6.14 -34.64 -26.72
CA LEU A 565 6.38 -33.53 -27.66
C LEU A 565 5.21 -33.34 -28.62
N SER A 566 4.59 -34.42 -29.12
CA SER A 566 3.40 -34.33 -29.98
C SER A 566 2.14 -33.97 -29.20
N ALA A 567 2.01 -34.35 -27.91
CA ALA A 567 0.97 -33.84 -27.03
C ALA A 567 1.15 -32.35 -26.73
N GLN A 568 2.39 -31.89 -26.49
CA GLN A 568 2.70 -30.48 -26.26
C GLN A 568 2.49 -29.64 -27.52
N ALA A 569 2.95 -30.09 -28.69
CA ALA A 569 2.71 -29.43 -29.98
C ALA A 569 1.22 -29.45 -30.39
N ARG A 570 0.46 -30.52 -30.07
CA ARG A 570 -1.00 -30.51 -30.22
C ARG A 570 -1.66 -29.54 -29.23
N GLY A 571 -1.16 -29.42 -27.99
CA GLY A 571 -1.67 -28.47 -27.00
C GLY A 571 -1.43 -27.02 -27.41
N GLU A 572 -0.21 -26.66 -27.78
CA GLU A 572 0.15 -25.34 -28.30
C GLU A 572 -0.56 -25.03 -29.63
N GLY A 573 -0.69 -26.02 -30.53
CA GLY A 573 -1.46 -25.91 -31.77
C GLY A 573 -2.97 -25.75 -31.53
N GLN A 574 -3.54 -26.46 -30.55
CA GLN A 574 -4.95 -26.32 -30.17
C GLN A 574 -5.23 -24.99 -29.47
N LEU A 575 -4.33 -24.52 -28.61
CA LEU A 575 -4.38 -23.19 -28.01
C LEU A 575 -4.26 -22.10 -29.09
N GLY A 576 -3.34 -22.23 -30.04
CA GLY A 576 -3.22 -21.34 -31.18
C GLY A 576 -4.47 -21.34 -32.07
N SER A 577 -5.04 -22.52 -32.36
CA SER A 577 -6.30 -22.61 -33.11
C SER A 577 -7.50 -22.07 -32.33
N ALA A 578 -7.55 -22.27 -31.01
CA ALA A 578 -8.61 -21.74 -30.15
C ALA A 578 -8.50 -20.22 -30.01
N GLN A 579 -7.29 -19.67 -29.91
CA GLN A 579 -7.06 -18.23 -29.97
C GLN A 579 -7.44 -17.66 -31.33
N ALA A 580 -7.07 -18.31 -32.43
CA ALA A 580 -7.50 -17.89 -33.78
C ALA A 580 -9.03 -18.00 -33.97
N GLU A 581 -9.66 -19.03 -33.42
CA GLU A 581 -11.12 -19.24 -33.42
C GLU A 581 -11.83 -18.17 -32.58
N VAL A 582 -11.31 -17.82 -31.40
CA VAL A 582 -11.80 -16.73 -30.53
C VAL A 582 -11.60 -15.36 -31.18
N ILE A 583 -10.44 -15.10 -31.80
CA ILE A 583 -10.20 -13.86 -32.56
C ILE A 583 -11.15 -13.79 -33.75
N ARG A 584 -11.36 -14.89 -34.49
CA ARG A 584 -12.33 -14.97 -35.59
C ARG A 584 -13.77 -14.76 -35.11
N GLN A 585 -14.17 -15.37 -34.01
CA GLN A 585 -15.50 -15.19 -33.42
C GLN A 585 -15.70 -13.77 -32.89
N ARG A 586 -14.68 -13.16 -32.28
CA ARG A 586 -14.71 -11.77 -31.83
C ARG A 586 -14.80 -10.81 -33.02
N LEU A 587 -13.95 -10.95 -34.04
CA LEU A 587 -14.01 -10.13 -35.26
C LEU A 587 -15.32 -10.32 -36.02
N LYS A 588 -15.88 -11.54 -36.00
CA LYS A 588 -17.20 -11.81 -36.56
C LYS A 588 -18.31 -11.15 -35.72
N ALA A 589 -18.27 -11.23 -34.40
CA ALA A 589 -19.24 -10.57 -33.52
C ALA A 589 -19.13 -9.03 -33.60
N GLU A 590 -17.93 -8.49 -33.76
CA GLU A 590 -17.70 -7.07 -34.06
C GLU A 590 -18.31 -6.69 -35.42
N ALA A 591 -18.14 -7.51 -36.47
CA ALA A 591 -18.71 -7.27 -37.80
C ALA A 591 -20.24 -7.44 -37.87
N ASP A 592 -20.78 -8.48 -37.24
CA ASP A 592 -22.22 -8.75 -37.11
C ASP A 592 -22.86 -7.61 -36.29
N GLY A 593 -22.25 -7.23 -35.15
CA GLY A 593 -22.68 -6.09 -34.33
C GLY A 593 -22.56 -4.72 -35.04
N LEU A 594 -21.58 -4.54 -35.92
CA LEU A 594 -21.51 -3.36 -36.80
C LEU A 594 -22.66 -3.37 -37.82
N THR A 595 -22.99 -4.53 -38.37
CA THR A 595 -24.08 -4.73 -39.33
C THR A 595 -25.44 -4.47 -38.68
N ASP A 596 -25.65 -4.97 -37.46
CA ASP A 596 -26.82 -4.69 -36.63
C ASP A 596 -26.90 -3.21 -36.26
N LYS A 597 -25.77 -2.56 -35.94
CA LYS A 597 -25.72 -1.12 -35.69
C LYS A 597 -26.05 -0.29 -36.94
N PHE A 598 -25.54 -0.66 -38.11
CA PHE A 598 -25.84 0.03 -39.37
C PHE A 598 -27.29 -0.18 -39.83
N THR A 599 -27.84 -1.38 -39.66
CA THR A 599 -29.26 -1.64 -39.96
C THR A 599 -30.19 -0.94 -38.97
N ALA A 600 -29.84 -0.88 -37.68
CA ALA A 600 -30.53 -0.06 -36.69
C ALA A 600 -30.48 1.43 -37.07
N MET A 601 -29.32 1.97 -37.44
CA MET A 601 -29.19 3.37 -37.88
C MET A 601 -29.94 3.66 -39.19
N GLY A 602 -30.03 2.69 -40.11
CA GLY A 602 -30.85 2.80 -41.31
C GLY A 602 -32.36 2.85 -41.05
N ASN A 603 -32.80 2.38 -39.87
CA ASN A 603 -34.20 2.41 -39.42
C ASN A 603 -34.52 3.64 -38.53
N LEU A 604 -33.53 4.49 -38.21
CA LEU A 604 -33.75 5.73 -37.47
C LEU A 604 -34.26 6.85 -38.39
N ASN A 605 -35.07 7.77 -37.84
CA ASN A 605 -35.40 9.01 -38.56
C ASN A 605 -34.16 9.93 -38.67
N ASP A 606 -34.17 10.86 -39.62
CA ASP A 606 -32.99 11.68 -39.91
C ASP A 606 -32.50 12.48 -38.69
N THR A 607 -33.39 13.02 -37.86
CA THR A 607 -33.00 13.78 -36.65
C THR A 607 -32.38 12.91 -35.56
N ALA A 608 -32.82 11.65 -35.41
CA ALA A 608 -32.21 10.69 -34.48
C ALA A 608 -30.87 10.16 -35.01
N ARG A 609 -30.76 9.97 -36.34
CA ARG A 609 -29.50 9.57 -36.99
C ARG A 609 -28.44 10.66 -36.83
N ASP A 610 -28.79 11.92 -37.07
CA ASP A 610 -27.87 13.07 -36.90
C ASP A 610 -27.37 13.19 -35.45
N HIS A 611 -28.23 12.94 -34.46
CA HIS A 611 -27.85 12.95 -33.04
C HIS A 611 -26.90 11.80 -32.68
N GLU A 612 -27.15 10.58 -33.15
CA GLU A 612 -26.22 9.45 -32.92
C GLU A 612 -24.92 9.59 -33.73
N GLU A 613 -24.94 10.14 -34.94
CA GLU A 613 -23.71 10.50 -35.67
C GLU A 613 -22.88 11.55 -34.94
N PHE A 614 -23.53 12.56 -34.33
CA PHE A 614 -22.85 13.55 -33.49
C PHE A 614 -22.26 12.93 -32.23
N ARG A 615 -23.02 12.08 -31.53
CA ARG A 615 -22.56 11.33 -30.36
C ARG A 615 -21.37 10.43 -30.67
N MET A 616 -21.44 9.64 -31.74
CA MET A 616 -20.33 8.79 -32.19
C MET A 616 -19.10 9.61 -32.60
N ARG A 617 -19.29 10.80 -33.18
CA ARG A 617 -18.19 11.72 -33.50
C ARG A 617 -17.49 12.22 -32.22
N LEU A 618 -18.25 12.58 -31.18
CA LEU A 618 -17.70 12.93 -29.87
C LEU A 618 -16.98 11.75 -29.20
N GLU A 619 -17.57 10.56 -29.21
CA GLU A 619 -17.01 9.34 -28.64
C GLU A 619 -15.69 8.95 -29.34
N LYS A 620 -15.64 9.05 -30.68
CA LYS A 620 -14.41 8.84 -31.46
C LYS A 620 -13.35 9.92 -31.20
N HIS A 621 -13.73 11.18 -31.03
CA HIS A 621 -12.78 12.23 -30.64
C HIS A 621 -12.23 12.02 -29.23
N PHE A 622 -13.06 11.55 -28.29
CA PHE A 622 -12.62 11.17 -26.95
C PHE A 622 -11.64 9.99 -26.99
N GLU A 623 -11.93 8.94 -27.76
CA GLU A 623 -11.04 7.80 -27.95
C GLU A 623 -9.69 8.21 -28.58
N GLN A 624 -9.72 9.07 -29.61
CA GLN A 624 -8.52 9.65 -30.21
C GLN A 624 -7.71 10.49 -29.20
N ALA A 625 -8.36 11.32 -28.39
CA ALA A 625 -7.70 12.11 -27.36
C ALA A 625 -7.07 11.21 -26.27
N MET A 626 -7.76 10.14 -25.86
CA MET A 626 -7.23 9.17 -24.90
C MET A 626 -6.02 8.40 -25.47
N ALA A 627 -6.03 8.03 -26.75
CA ALA A 627 -4.90 7.43 -27.43
C ALA A 627 -3.71 8.41 -27.57
N GLU A 628 -3.98 9.68 -27.90
CA GLU A 628 -2.97 10.76 -27.95
C GLU A 628 -2.35 11.01 -26.56
N ILE A 629 -3.15 10.96 -25.49
CA ILE A 629 -2.68 11.06 -24.09
C ILE A 629 -1.85 9.83 -23.70
N ALA A 630 -2.27 8.62 -24.08
CA ALA A 630 -1.51 7.39 -23.81
C ALA A 630 -0.14 7.41 -24.49
N ALA A 631 -0.07 7.79 -25.77
CA ALA A 631 1.18 7.98 -26.50
C ALA A 631 2.06 9.06 -25.85
N ASN A 632 1.48 10.21 -25.45
CA ASN A 632 2.22 11.26 -24.75
C ASN A 632 2.74 10.82 -23.38
N LYS A 633 2.01 9.97 -22.65
CA LYS A 633 2.45 9.36 -21.38
C LYS A 633 3.63 8.42 -21.59
N GLU A 634 3.61 7.62 -22.65
CA GLU A 634 4.71 6.71 -23.00
C GLU A 634 5.96 7.49 -23.44
N ILE A 635 5.80 8.50 -24.31
CA ILE A 635 6.86 9.44 -24.68
C ILE A 635 7.42 10.17 -23.45
N ALA A 636 6.58 10.58 -22.50
CA ALA A 636 7.04 11.22 -21.26
C ALA A 636 7.82 10.26 -20.36
N ARG A 637 7.43 8.97 -20.31
CA ARG A 637 8.16 7.93 -19.59
C ARG A 637 9.54 7.69 -20.19
N GLU A 638 9.61 7.46 -21.50
CA GLU A 638 10.88 7.26 -22.23
C GLU A 638 11.81 8.48 -22.08
N GLN A 639 11.27 9.70 -22.19
CA GLN A 639 12.05 10.93 -21.96
C GLN A 639 12.54 11.05 -20.51
N ALA A 640 11.74 10.66 -19.52
CA ALA A 640 12.15 10.63 -18.12
C ALA A 640 13.24 9.56 -17.87
N GLU A 641 13.17 8.41 -18.53
CA GLU A 641 14.14 7.32 -18.40
C GLU A 641 15.50 7.67 -19.05
N VAL A 642 15.48 8.36 -20.20
CA VAL A 642 16.67 8.96 -20.82
C VAL A 642 17.28 10.05 -19.94
N LEU A 643 16.46 10.94 -19.36
CA LEU A 643 16.93 11.99 -18.44
C LEU A 643 17.50 11.42 -17.14
N ALA A 644 16.87 10.42 -16.53
CA ALA A 644 17.39 9.71 -15.36
C ALA A 644 18.73 9.01 -15.68
N SER A 645 18.85 8.39 -16.85
CA SER A 645 20.10 7.76 -17.32
C SER A 645 21.22 8.78 -17.57
N ALA A 646 20.89 9.99 -18.02
CA ALA A 646 21.86 11.08 -18.21
C ALA A 646 22.32 11.67 -16.86
N LEU A 647 21.39 11.92 -15.94
CA LEU A 647 21.69 12.46 -14.61
C LEU A 647 22.45 11.47 -13.73
N SER A 648 22.13 10.18 -13.78
CA SER A 648 22.83 9.15 -12.97
C SER A 648 24.32 8.99 -13.32
N LYS A 649 24.73 9.40 -14.52
CA LYS A 649 26.13 9.37 -14.98
C LYS A 649 26.86 10.71 -14.79
N THR A 650 26.19 11.74 -14.30
CA THR A 650 26.75 13.09 -14.17
C THR A 650 27.02 13.40 -12.69
N ASN A 651 28.30 13.45 -12.29
CA ASN A 651 28.68 13.91 -10.95
C ASN A 651 28.50 15.44 -10.86
N ILE A 652 27.62 15.88 -9.97
CA ILE A 652 27.35 17.31 -9.72
C ILE A 652 27.78 17.65 -8.30
N ASP A 653 28.96 18.26 -8.14
CA ASP A 653 29.41 18.81 -6.86
C ASP A 653 28.71 20.15 -6.58
N ILE A 654 27.87 20.19 -5.55
CA ILE A 654 27.16 21.40 -5.12
C ILE A 654 27.83 21.95 -3.86
N VAL A 655 28.74 22.92 -4.04
CA VAL A 655 29.40 23.63 -2.94
C VAL A 655 28.45 24.69 -2.37
N GLY A 656 28.28 24.68 -1.04
CA GLY A 656 27.08 25.24 -0.38
C GLY A 656 26.88 26.76 -0.49
N GLY A 657 25.60 27.16 -0.63
CA GLY A 657 25.17 28.54 -0.59
C GLY A 657 23.75 28.75 -1.15
N ASP A 658 22.74 28.64 -0.28
CA ASP A 658 21.31 28.95 -0.51
C ASP A 658 20.57 28.18 -1.64
N GLY A 659 19.35 27.68 -1.36
CA GLY A 659 18.63 26.66 -2.16
C GLY A 659 18.16 27.05 -3.58
N SER A 660 18.65 28.17 -4.10
CA SER A 660 18.31 28.78 -5.38
C SER A 660 18.69 27.94 -6.60
N PHE A 661 19.84 27.24 -6.57
CA PHE A 661 20.32 26.43 -7.70
C PHE A 661 19.42 25.21 -7.93
N PHE A 662 19.05 24.51 -6.85
CA PHE A 662 18.11 23.37 -6.90
C PHE A 662 16.73 23.81 -7.44
N ASN A 663 16.21 24.95 -6.96
CA ASN A 663 14.95 25.52 -7.47
C ASN A 663 15.03 25.92 -8.95
N THR A 664 16.16 26.45 -9.41
CA THR A 664 16.35 26.84 -10.83
C THR A 664 16.47 25.61 -11.73
N PHE A 665 17.23 24.61 -11.30
CA PHE A 665 17.40 23.33 -12.01
C PHE A 665 16.06 22.56 -12.11
N SER A 666 15.31 22.49 -11.01
CA SER A 666 13.97 21.89 -10.96
C SER A 666 12.96 22.60 -11.88
N LYS A 667 13.04 23.94 -11.97
CA LYS A 667 12.22 24.73 -12.92
C LYS A 667 12.63 24.55 -14.38
N ALA A 668 13.92 24.38 -14.69
CA ALA A 668 14.38 24.19 -16.07
C ALA A 668 13.87 22.87 -16.69
N LEU A 669 13.75 21.81 -15.88
CA LEU A 669 13.20 20.52 -16.30
C LEU A 669 11.68 20.54 -16.56
N SER A 670 10.92 21.50 -16.01
CA SER A 670 9.46 21.44 -16.00
C SER A 670 8.73 22.21 -17.12
N VAL A 671 9.41 23.09 -17.88
CA VAL A 671 8.74 24.07 -18.77
C VAL A 671 8.78 23.68 -20.27
N GLY A 672 9.32 22.51 -20.64
CA GLY A 672 9.63 22.17 -22.03
C GLY A 672 8.47 21.85 -23.00
N LYS A 673 7.18 21.82 -22.59
CA LYS A 673 6.15 21.08 -23.38
C LYS A 673 4.74 21.68 -23.58
N ALA A 674 4.36 22.79 -22.94
CA ALA A 674 2.93 23.12 -22.78
C ALA A 674 2.23 23.90 -23.93
N ILE A 675 2.95 24.57 -24.83
CA ILE A 675 2.33 25.66 -25.64
C ILE A 675 1.71 25.24 -27.00
N ASN A 676 2.15 24.14 -27.63
CA ASN A 676 1.68 23.80 -28.98
C ASN A 676 0.24 23.25 -29.08
N GLY A 677 -0.38 22.80 -27.99
CA GLY A 677 -1.60 21.97 -28.07
C GLY A 677 -2.94 22.71 -28.26
N VAL A 678 -3.02 24.00 -27.89
CA VAL A 678 -4.31 24.68 -27.65
C VAL A 678 -4.77 25.57 -28.81
N VAL A 679 -3.85 26.12 -29.60
CA VAL A 679 -4.16 27.15 -30.62
C VAL A 679 -4.83 26.58 -31.88
N GLU A 680 -4.58 25.31 -32.23
CA GLU A 680 -5.08 24.71 -33.48
C GLU A 680 -6.42 23.95 -33.36
N LYS A 681 -6.85 23.55 -32.14
CA LYS A 681 -7.86 22.49 -31.97
C LYS A 681 -9.31 22.94 -31.68
N SER A 682 -9.65 24.24 -31.65
CA SER A 682 -11.04 24.69 -31.36
C SER A 682 -11.69 25.55 -32.45
N PRO A 683 -12.60 24.99 -33.27
CA PRO A 683 -13.32 25.75 -34.29
C PRO A 683 -14.36 26.73 -33.70
N LEU A 684 -14.79 26.53 -32.44
CA LEU A 684 -15.64 27.51 -31.75
C LEU A 684 -14.86 28.77 -31.37
N VAL A 685 -13.60 28.62 -30.95
CA VAL A 685 -12.74 29.78 -30.66
C VAL A 685 -12.36 30.51 -31.95
N GLN A 686 -12.05 29.80 -33.04
CA GLN A 686 -11.86 30.44 -34.35
C GLN A 686 -13.12 31.23 -34.79
N ASN A 687 -14.31 30.63 -34.76
CA ASN A 687 -15.55 31.33 -35.14
C ASN A 687 -15.90 32.51 -34.23
N VAL A 688 -15.56 32.45 -32.93
CA VAL A 688 -15.75 33.57 -32.00
C VAL A 688 -14.71 34.67 -32.25
N VAL A 689 -13.45 34.32 -32.51
CA VAL A 689 -12.39 35.27 -32.87
C VAL A 689 -12.70 35.94 -34.22
N ASP A 690 -13.15 35.20 -35.22
CA ASP A 690 -13.55 35.75 -36.53
C ASP A 690 -14.80 36.63 -36.44
N LYS A 691 -15.79 36.29 -35.59
CA LYS A 691 -16.93 37.19 -35.29
C LYS A 691 -16.51 38.43 -34.50
N LEU A 692 -15.53 38.31 -33.59
CA LEU A 692 -15.03 39.42 -32.79
C LEU A 692 -14.16 40.37 -33.61
N LEU A 693 -13.42 39.86 -34.60
CA LEU A 693 -12.62 40.63 -35.56
C LEU A 693 -13.44 41.25 -36.70
N SER A 694 -14.67 40.78 -36.95
CA SER A 694 -15.56 41.32 -38.00
C SER A 694 -16.64 42.28 -37.49
N GLY A 695 -16.71 42.56 -36.18
CA GLY A 695 -17.55 43.59 -35.60
C GLY A 695 -17.00 45.00 -35.83
N LYS A 696 -17.71 45.83 -36.61
CA LYS A 696 -17.31 47.22 -36.90
C LYS A 696 -17.55 48.18 -35.72
N ASP A 697 -16.64 49.15 -35.65
CA ASP A 697 -16.65 50.40 -34.87
C ASP A 697 -16.62 50.27 -33.35
N GLY A 698 -15.56 50.83 -32.76
CA GLY A 698 -15.24 50.67 -31.35
C GLY A 698 -16.00 51.62 -30.42
N GLN A 699 -16.73 51.04 -29.46
CA GLN A 699 -17.06 51.67 -28.19
C GLN A 699 -16.71 50.70 -27.05
N LYS A 700 -16.14 51.23 -25.96
CA LYS A 700 -15.90 50.46 -24.74
C LYS A 700 -17.24 50.14 -24.07
N LEU A 701 -17.50 48.88 -23.76
CA LEU A 701 -18.61 48.51 -22.89
C LEU A 701 -18.28 48.88 -21.43
N ASP A 702 -19.28 49.44 -20.75
CA ASP A 702 -19.19 49.84 -19.35
C ASP A 702 -19.67 48.69 -18.45
N LEU A 703 -18.81 48.21 -17.54
CA LEU A 703 -19.08 46.98 -16.76
C LEU A 703 -20.21 47.15 -15.73
N ASP A 704 -20.45 48.37 -15.26
CA ASP A 704 -21.46 48.65 -14.23
C ASP A 704 -22.89 48.35 -14.71
N ALA A 705 -23.15 48.45 -16.02
CA ALA A 705 -24.43 48.09 -16.62
C ALA A 705 -24.69 46.57 -16.64
N LEU A 706 -23.63 45.75 -16.71
CA LEU A 706 -23.74 44.28 -16.72
C LEU A 706 -24.01 43.72 -15.32
N LEU A 707 -23.44 44.34 -14.27
CA LEU A 707 -23.61 43.91 -12.87
C LEU A 707 -24.99 44.24 -12.28
N GLN A 708 -25.71 45.20 -12.87
CA GLN A 708 -27.10 45.51 -12.52
C GLN A 708 -28.13 44.64 -13.25
N ASN A 709 -27.71 43.74 -14.15
CA ASN A 709 -28.65 42.86 -14.86
C ASN A 709 -29.25 41.81 -13.88
N PRO A 710 -30.58 41.76 -13.72
CA PRO A 710 -31.24 40.84 -12.78
C PRO A 710 -31.01 39.36 -13.10
N GLU A 711 -30.74 38.97 -14.35
CA GLU A 711 -30.46 37.57 -14.72
C GLU A 711 -29.10 37.11 -14.18
N VAL A 712 -28.09 37.99 -14.20
CA VAL A 712 -26.76 37.70 -13.64
C VAL A 712 -26.83 37.58 -12.11
N GLN A 713 -27.63 38.42 -11.46
CA GLN A 713 -27.85 38.34 -10.01
C GLN A 713 -28.66 37.10 -9.59
N ALA A 714 -29.58 36.62 -10.43
CA ALA A 714 -30.27 35.35 -10.21
C ALA A 714 -29.28 34.17 -10.25
N LEU A 715 -28.36 34.17 -11.21
CA LEU A 715 -27.30 33.17 -11.32
C LEU A 715 -26.42 33.14 -10.05
N ILE A 716 -25.97 34.31 -9.58
CA ILE A 716 -25.13 34.43 -8.38
C ILE A 716 -25.83 33.90 -7.12
N LYS A 717 -27.15 34.16 -6.96
CA LYS A 717 -27.93 33.62 -5.85
C LYS A 717 -28.08 32.10 -5.89
N GLN A 718 -28.12 31.50 -7.08
CA GLN A 718 -28.29 30.05 -7.24
C GLN A 718 -27.04 29.25 -6.79
N PHE A 719 -25.85 29.86 -6.83
CA PHE A 719 -24.60 29.25 -6.35
C PHE A 719 -24.23 29.58 -4.89
N GLY A 720 -24.92 30.52 -4.24
CA GLY A 720 -24.53 31.06 -2.93
C GLY A 720 -25.00 30.28 -1.69
N ALA A 721 -25.80 29.22 -1.84
CA ALA A 721 -26.55 28.61 -0.73
C ALA A 721 -26.10 27.18 -0.36
N SER A 722 -24.82 26.97 -0.01
CA SER A 722 -24.36 25.71 0.60
C SER A 722 -23.05 25.84 1.39
N LYS A 723 -23.13 26.32 2.64
CA LYS A 723 -22.24 25.92 3.76
C LYS A 723 -22.64 26.56 5.09
N THR A 724 -23.09 25.74 6.03
CA THR A 724 -23.03 25.99 7.47
C THR A 724 -22.25 24.84 8.11
N LEU A 725 -21.32 25.16 9.02
CA LEU A 725 -20.51 24.18 9.77
C LEU A 725 -20.45 24.63 11.25
N PRO A 726 -20.41 23.69 12.22
CA PRO A 726 -20.57 24.00 13.63
C PRO A 726 -19.28 24.49 14.31
N ALA A 727 -19.45 25.19 15.43
CA ALA A 727 -18.36 25.77 16.20
C ALA A 727 -17.63 24.75 17.10
N VAL A 728 -16.32 24.93 17.26
CA VAL A 728 -15.51 24.31 18.32
C VAL A 728 -15.05 25.40 19.29
N SER A 729 -15.30 25.20 20.58
CA SER A 729 -14.98 26.15 21.64
C SER A 729 -13.48 26.19 21.93
N ASN A 730 -12.93 27.40 22.07
CA ASN A 730 -11.54 27.62 22.48
C ASN A 730 -11.50 28.16 23.92
N SER A 731 -10.48 27.76 24.68
CA SER A 731 -10.36 28.05 26.10
C SER A 731 -9.98 29.50 26.41
N ARG A 732 -10.56 30.01 27.50
CA ARG A 732 -10.22 31.24 28.23
C ARG A 732 -10.13 30.86 29.71
N SER A 733 -9.36 31.48 30.60
CA SER A 733 -8.27 32.45 30.59
C SER A 733 -7.94 32.67 32.08
N VAL A 734 -6.78 33.24 32.41
CA VAL A 734 -6.36 33.48 33.81
C VAL A 734 -7.05 34.73 34.40
N SER A 735 -7.31 34.70 35.71
CA SER A 735 -7.56 35.83 36.66
C SER A 735 -8.62 36.89 36.35
N GLU A 736 -9.64 36.98 37.21
CA GLU A 736 -9.86 38.12 38.14
C GLU A 736 -10.92 37.76 39.20
N GLU A 737 -10.73 38.29 40.42
CA GLU A 737 -11.50 38.10 41.70
C GLU A 737 -11.74 36.67 42.23
#